data_AF-A0A5D6XUK0-F1
#
_entry.id   AF-A0A5D6XUK0-F1
#
_cell.length_a   1.000
_cell.length_b   1.000
_cell.length_c   1.000
_cell.angle_alpha   90.00
_cell.angle_beta   90.00
_cell.angle_gamma   90.00
#
_symmetry.space_group_name_H-M   'P 1'
#
loop_
_entity.id
_entity.type
_entity.pdbx_description
1 polymer ?
#
loop_
_entity_poly.entity_id
_entity_poly.type
_entity_poly.pdbx_seq_one_letter_code
_entity_poly.pdbx_strand_id
1 'polypeptide(L)'
;MLQHARRAGRACGALGRAARRYVHSQQLVRDALREAREQLLTCASDAKALVAHALRPRLAASNDVFLHLERQLTREEAQALRDALERRSRGEPLAYVTGSREFWSLPLRVSPATLIPRSDSEVLIETLAAQYAPQSALRILDVGTGSGCLLLAALSEFPRATGVGVDISRDALCIAQLNAGDLALADRASFLQCDLRELRHLDSAQTAAPNAVHRALFQQFDVVLCNPPYIPRGERHLVAADVLAHEPHLALFSDGAHAVETTGESSSSSSSEAADDGDDDDDDDPQGLKMYRWLQQSIVHLLKPTEAASRGSPIKSAVILEVGSEAQARAVQALFAAPSTRHLGFQRLLIDGQQRPRGLLFESLAARQAALLKQNAELNERVVAIEQRRQQQLTGASSARDLHDLTPDEPSGAEPHEPVLDDEEHDAFATSDVPGSARPAARKADLAMDLSASIDSFGSRVAEAAALDGAGAHDETEKSSRRKPRPRGASSVAAAAAPATLKHQETTGDSSAESPDGLGLEATVRYQKARLRVLQDEVDTANFHAKELVGVLKAQLDELRAETGVLAKKCQQTQQLLDKQRELSAAQEAKQRVLEAQLAAAQARADEVQRTEKQAAQQFRSKDVRLNRALEELEKVKSQLQDERRARDQDAAAAGELEQLARENKRLEKHKGELLVAFKKQMKLIDLLKRQRIHMEAAKMLSFTEEEFSKTLELG
;
A
#
# COMPACT_ATOMS: atom_id res chain seq x y z
N MET A 1 21.65 -28.26 -48.98
CA MET A 1 20.95 -27.70 -47.80
C MET A 1 20.37 -26.28 -48.00
N LEU A 2 20.90 -25.44 -48.89
CA LEU A 2 20.37 -24.07 -49.13
C LEU A 2 19.12 -23.97 -50.04
N GLN A 3 18.74 -25.04 -50.75
CA GLN A 3 17.51 -25.06 -51.56
C GLN A 3 16.27 -25.58 -50.80
N HIS A 4 16.43 -26.29 -49.68
CA HIS A 4 15.30 -26.70 -48.82
C HIS A 4 14.77 -25.55 -47.96
N ALA A 5 15.61 -24.59 -47.57
CA ALA A 5 15.18 -23.37 -46.88
C ALA A 5 14.29 -22.46 -47.77
N ARG A 6 14.53 -22.43 -49.09
CA ARG A 6 13.71 -21.64 -50.04
C ARG A 6 12.36 -22.28 -50.39
N ARG A 7 12.23 -23.62 -50.28
CA ARG A 7 10.93 -24.31 -50.41
C ARG A 7 10.12 -24.30 -49.12
N ALA A 8 10.76 -24.34 -47.95
CA ALA A 8 10.09 -24.08 -46.68
C ALA A 8 9.56 -22.63 -46.59
N GLY A 9 10.28 -21.66 -47.14
CA GLY A 9 9.84 -20.25 -47.24
C GLY A 9 8.74 -19.97 -48.27
N ARG A 10 8.43 -20.90 -49.19
CA ARG A 10 7.33 -20.76 -50.16
C ARG A 10 6.11 -21.64 -49.85
N ALA A 11 6.29 -22.73 -49.11
CA ALA A 11 5.19 -23.55 -48.60
C ALA A 11 4.57 -23.01 -47.31
N CYS A 12 5.26 -22.13 -46.58
CA CYS A 12 4.70 -21.37 -45.45
C CYS A 12 3.91 -20.12 -45.90
N GLY A 13 3.84 -19.84 -47.22
CA GLY A 13 3.14 -18.68 -47.78
C GLY A 13 1.65 -18.89 -48.09
N ALA A 14 1.15 -20.12 -48.01
CA ALA A 14 -0.17 -20.49 -48.52
C ALA A 14 -1.09 -21.27 -47.53
N LEU A 15 -0.60 -21.63 -46.34
CA LEU A 15 -1.39 -22.29 -45.30
C LEU A 15 -1.06 -21.63 -43.95
N GLY A 16 -1.80 -20.57 -43.61
CA GLY A 16 -1.54 -19.78 -42.40
C GLY A 16 -1.98 -18.33 -42.45
N ARG A 17 -2.53 -17.84 -43.57
CA ARG A 17 -3.46 -16.70 -43.55
C ARG A 17 -4.84 -17.19 -43.11
N ALA A 18 -4.93 -17.73 -41.89
CA ALA A 18 -6.19 -17.59 -41.16
C ALA A 18 -6.39 -16.08 -41.07
N ALA A 19 -7.43 -15.57 -41.74
CA ALA A 19 -7.71 -14.15 -41.83
C ALA A 19 -7.54 -13.54 -40.44
N ARG A 20 -6.51 -12.69 -40.24
CA ARG A 20 -6.46 -11.80 -39.09
C ARG A 20 -7.76 -11.02 -39.17
N ARG A 21 -8.76 -11.38 -38.36
CA ARG A 21 -9.99 -10.60 -38.27
C ARG A 21 -9.55 -9.27 -37.67
N TYR A 22 -9.42 -8.29 -38.53
CA TYR A 22 -9.09 -6.94 -38.13
C TYR A 22 -10.39 -6.30 -37.68
N VAL A 23 -10.37 -5.71 -36.49
CA VAL A 23 -11.45 -4.85 -36.00
C VAL A 23 -11.87 -3.92 -37.13
N HIS A 24 -13.15 -3.87 -37.48
CA HIS A 24 -13.66 -3.07 -38.61
C HIS A 24 -14.93 -2.30 -38.25
N SER A 25 -15.31 -1.34 -39.10
CA SER A 25 -16.57 -0.60 -38.93
C SER A 25 -17.78 -1.52 -39.07
N GLN A 26 -18.89 -1.18 -38.40
CA GLN A 26 -20.14 -1.97 -38.32
C GLN A 26 -20.02 -3.33 -37.62
N GLN A 27 -18.84 -3.68 -37.12
CA GLN A 27 -18.66 -4.84 -36.26
C GLN A 27 -19.31 -4.59 -34.89
N LEU A 28 -19.93 -5.61 -34.31
CA LEU A 28 -20.48 -5.52 -32.96
C LEU A 28 -19.35 -5.41 -31.93
N VAL A 29 -19.55 -4.60 -30.89
CA VAL A 29 -18.58 -4.42 -29.79
C VAL A 29 -18.21 -5.75 -29.15
N ARG A 30 -19.15 -6.70 -29.01
CA ARG A 30 -18.85 -8.05 -28.48
C ARG A 30 -17.81 -8.81 -29.30
N ASP A 31 -17.83 -8.64 -30.62
CA ASP A 31 -16.94 -9.35 -31.53
C ASP A 31 -15.58 -8.64 -31.58
N ALA A 32 -15.58 -7.30 -31.60
CA ALA A 32 -14.35 -6.52 -31.48
C ALA A 32 -13.62 -6.77 -30.14
N LEU A 33 -14.35 -6.90 -29.03
CA LEU A 33 -13.78 -7.24 -27.72
C LEU A 33 -13.16 -8.64 -27.71
N ARG A 34 -13.81 -9.61 -28.37
CA ARG A 34 -13.28 -10.98 -28.51
C ARG A 34 -11.98 -10.97 -29.31
N GLU A 35 -11.96 -10.28 -30.45
CA GLU A 35 -10.77 -10.13 -31.29
C GLU A 35 -9.64 -9.40 -30.58
N ALA A 36 -9.95 -8.34 -29.83
CA ALA A 36 -8.97 -7.64 -29.00
C ALA A 36 -8.32 -8.57 -27.96
N ARG A 37 -9.10 -9.46 -27.32
CA ARG A 37 -8.57 -10.48 -26.39
C ARG A 37 -7.69 -11.50 -27.08
N GLU A 38 -8.06 -11.94 -28.28
CA GLU A 38 -7.27 -12.90 -29.07
C GLU A 38 -5.95 -12.29 -29.55
N GLN A 39 -5.93 -10.99 -29.88
CA GLN A 39 -4.72 -10.27 -30.26
C GLN A 39 -3.77 -10.01 -29.07
N LEU A 40 -4.32 -9.78 -27.88
CA LEU A 40 -3.58 -9.50 -26.64
C LEU A 40 -3.36 -10.77 -25.80
N LEU A 41 -2.70 -11.79 -26.37
CA LEU A 41 -2.50 -13.11 -25.75
C LEU A 41 -1.99 -13.06 -24.30
N THR A 42 -1.10 -12.12 -23.97
CA THR A 42 -0.47 -11.99 -22.63
C THR A 42 -1.18 -11.00 -21.71
N CYS A 43 -2.10 -10.17 -22.22
CA CYS A 43 -2.76 -9.09 -21.48
C CYS A 43 -4.24 -8.96 -21.88
N ALA A 44 -4.93 -10.08 -22.03
CA ALA A 44 -6.33 -10.13 -22.48
C ALA A 44 -7.29 -9.33 -21.57
N SER A 45 -6.91 -9.06 -20.31
CA SER A 45 -7.62 -8.16 -19.39
C SER A 45 -7.72 -6.72 -19.93
N ASP A 46 -6.72 -6.25 -20.66
CA ASP A 46 -6.59 -4.87 -21.15
C ASP A 46 -7.57 -4.59 -22.29
N ALA A 47 -8.02 -5.62 -22.99
CA ALA A 47 -8.93 -5.52 -24.14
C ALA A 47 -10.19 -4.70 -23.82
N LYS A 48 -10.76 -4.86 -22.61
CA LYS A 48 -11.93 -4.09 -22.18
C LYS A 48 -11.61 -2.59 -22.10
N ALA A 49 -10.47 -2.24 -21.51
CA ALA A 49 -10.05 -0.86 -21.36
C ALA A 49 -9.76 -0.21 -22.71
N LEU A 50 -9.16 -0.94 -23.66
CA LEU A 50 -8.93 -0.45 -25.02
C LEU A 50 -10.23 -0.23 -25.80
N VAL A 51 -11.20 -1.15 -25.68
CA VAL A 51 -12.53 -0.97 -26.29
C VAL A 51 -13.24 0.25 -25.68
N ALA A 52 -13.25 0.36 -24.35
CA ALA A 52 -13.81 1.51 -23.65
C ALA A 52 -13.17 2.84 -24.08
N HIS A 53 -11.85 2.85 -24.28
CA HIS A 53 -11.09 4.00 -24.77
C HIS A 53 -11.43 4.36 -26.22
N ALA A 54 -11.67 3.37 -27.09
CA ALA A 54 -11.93 3.57 -28.50
C ALA A 54 -13.34 4.11 -28.80
N LEU A 55 -14.34 3.76 -27.98
CA LEU A 55 -15.73 4.17 -28.17
C LEU A 55 -15.94 5.70 -28.03
N ARG A 56 -16.99 6.20 -28.68
CA ARG A 56 -17.38 7.62 -28.71
C ARG A 56 -18.87 7.79 -28.32
N PRO A 57 -19.19 8.59 -27.30
CA PRO A 57 -18.26 9.15 -26.31
C PRO A 57 -17.49 8.04 -25.58
N ARG A 58 -16.32 8.39 -25.03
CA ARG A 58 -15.50 7.45 -24.27
C ARG A 58 -16.26 6.96 -23.04
N LEU A 59 -16.15 5.68 -22.73
CA LEU A 59 -16.81 5.12 -21.54
C LEU A 59 -16.04 5.49 -20.27
N ALA A 60 -16.77 5.74 -19.19
CA ALA A 60 -16.19 6.10 -17.89
C ALA A 60 -15.46 4.92 -17.26
N ALA A 61 -16.12 3.75 -17.18
CA ALA A 61 -15.51 2.53 -16.69
C ALA A 61 -15.30 1.49 -17.80
N SER A 62 -14.22 0.72 -17.72
CA SER A 62 -13.95 -0.36 -18.68
C SER A 62 -15.01 -1.48 -18.65
N ASN A 63 -15.76 -1.61 -17.56
CA ASN A 63 -16.84 -2.58 -17.44
C ASN A 63 -18.13 -2.13 -18.15
N ASP A 64 -18.31 -0.83 -18.41
CA ASP A 64 -19.49 -0.32 -19.12
C ASP A 64 -19.57 -0.84 -20.56
N VAL A 65 -18.44 -1.34 -21.11
CA VAL A 65 -18.39 -2.04 -22.40
C VAL A 65 -19.46 -3.15 -22.49
N PHE A 66 -19.79 -3.81 -21.38
CA PHE A 66 -20.81 -4.86 -21.35
C PHE A 66 -22.23 -4.35 -21.65
N LEU A 67 -22.50 -3.07 -21.41
CA LEU A 67 -23.78 -2.42 -21.74
C LEU A 67 -23.90 -2.10 -23.24
N HIS A 68 -22.78 -2.17 -23.97
CA HIS A 68 -22.68 -1.78 -25.37
C HIS A 68 -22.36 -2.95 -26.30
N LEU A 69 -22.43 -4.21 -25.84
CA LEU A 69 -22.03 -5.39 -26.61
C LEU A 69 -22.71 -5.52 -27.99
N GLU A 70 -23.98 -5.14 -28.07
CA GLU A 70 -24.78 -5.20 -29.30
C GLU A 70 -24.71 -3.92 -30.15
N ARG A 71 -23.93 -2.91 -29.71
CA ARG A 71 -23.66 -1.71 -30.49
C ARG A 71 -22.67 -2.04 -31.61
N GLN A 72 -22.85 -1.40 -32.76
CA GLN A 72 -21.89 -1.43 -33.86
C GLN A 72 -20.83 -0.33 -33.72
N LEU A 73 -19.57 -0.65 -34.05
CA LEU A 73 -18.48 0.32 -34.10
C LEU A 73 -18.63 1.26 -35.30
N THR A 74 -18.40 2.55 -35.08
CA THR A 74 -18.19 3.50 -36.18
C THR A 74 -16.82 3.28 -36.84
N ARG A 75 -16.59 3.91 -38.00
CA ARG A 75 -15.28 3.87 -38.67
C ARG A 75 -14.16 4.45 -37.81
N GLU A 76 -14.47 5.53 -37.09
CA GLU A 76 -13.53 6.22 -36.19
C GLU A 76 -13.19 5.35 -34.98
N GLU A 77 -14.20 4.73 -34.34
CA GLU A 77 -14.00 3.85 -33.18
C GLU A 77 -13.19 2.60 -33.56
N ALA A 78 -13.51 2.00 -34.72
CA ALA A 78 -12.76 0.85 -35.22
C ALA A 78 -11.29 1.21 -35.52
N GLN A 79 -11.01 2.40 -36.06
CA GLN A 79 -9.64 2.87 -36.27
C GLN A 79 -8.92 3.11 -34.93
N ALA A 80 -9.55 3.83 -34.00
CA ALA A 80 -8.98 4.09 -32.69
C ALA A 80 -8.65 2.79 -31.92
N LEU A 81 -9.52 1.77 -32.01
CA LEU A 81 -9.28 0.47 -31.39
C LEU A 81 -8.10 -0.26 -32.05
N ARG A 82 -7.98 -0.23 -33.38
CA ARG A 82 -6.83 -0.82 -34.08
C ARG A 82 -5.52 -0.17 -33.67
N ASP A 83 -5.47 1.16 -33.64
CA ASP A 83 -4.26 1.90 -33.27
C ASP A 83 -3.85 1.61 -31.81
N ALA A 84 -4.84 1.53 -30.91
CA ALA A 84 -4.62 1.20 -29.51
C ALA A 84 -4.11 -0.24 -29.32
N LEU A 85 -4.68 -1.21 -30.05
CA LEU A 85 -4.22 -2.60 -30.04
C LEU A 85 -2.79 -2.74 -30.60
N GLU A 86 -2.48 -2.02 -31.68
CA GLU A 86 -1.14 -2.03 -32.26
C GLU A 86 -0.10 -1.48 -31.28
N ARG A 87 -0.37 -0.33 -30.66
CA ARG A 87 0.48 0.26 -29.61
C ARG A 87 0.67 -0.70 -28.44
N ARG A 88 -0.42 -1.26 -27.90
CA ARG A 88 -0.35 -2.22 -26.77
C ARG A 88 0.43 -3.49 -27.14
N SER A 89 0.27 -3.99 -28.37
CA SER A 89 0.99 -5.18 -28.85
C SER A 89 2.52 -4.99 -28.96
N ARG A 90 2.98 -3.73 -29.06
CA ARG A 90 4.41 -3.37 -29.04
C ARG A 90 4.99 -3.26 -27.62
N GLY A 91 4.19 -3.49 -26.59
CA GLY A 91 4.61 -3.39 -25.20
C GLY A 91 4.32 -2.05 -24.54
N GLU A 92 3.75 -1.07 -25.25
CA GLU A 92 3.45 0.24 -24.67
C GLU A 92 2.46 0.10 -23.49
N PRO A 93 2.74 0.67 -22.30
CA PRO A 93 1.88 0.55 -21.14
C PRO A 93 0.44 0.99 -21.42
N LEU A 94 -0.54 0.23 -20.89
CA LEU A 94 -1.96 0.50 -21.10
C LEU A 94 -2.32 1.97 -20.81
N ALA A 95 -1.79 2.54 -19.73
CA ALA A 95 -2.08 3.91 -19.32
C ALA A 95 -1.64 4.97 -20.34
N TYR A 96 -0.52 4.77 -21.03
CA TYR A 96 -0.05 5.65 -22.11
C TYR A 96 -0.84 5.45 -23.40
N VAL A 97 -1.28 4.22 -23.68
CA VAL A 97 -2.21 3.94 -24.78
C VAL A 97 -3.53 4.66 -24.55
N THR A 98 -4.07 4.58 -23.34
CA THR A 98 -5.34 5.21 -22.96
C THR A 98 -5.22 6.70 -22.64
N GLY A 99 -4.00 7.21 -22.45
CA GLY A 99 -3.68 8.58 -22.06
C GLY A 99 -4.12 8.96 -20.64
N SER A 100 -4.47 7.98 -19.80
CA SER A 100 -5.05 8.22 -18.47
C SER A 100 -4.77 7.08 -17.50
N ARG A 101 -4.63 7.42 -16.22
CA ARG A 101 -4.47 6.51 -15.08
C ARG A 101 -5.30 7.04 -13.91
N GLU A 102 -6.06 6.17 -13.27
CA GLU A 102 -6.72 6.50 -12.00
C GLU A 102 -5.71 6.40 -10.84
N PHE A 103 -5.76 7.37 -9.93
CA PHE A 103 -5.01 7.38 -8.67
C PHE A 103 -5.87 8.07 -7.62
N TRP A 104 -6.09 7.44 -6.46
CA TRP A 104 -6.95 7.99 -5.41
C TRP A 104 -8.36 8.37 -5.90
N SER A 105 -8.95 7.51 -6.75
CA SER A 105 -10.22 7.76 -7.45
C SER A 105 -10.24 9.00 -8.38
N LEU A 106 -9.09 9.64 -8.63
CA LEU A 106 -8.96 10.77 -9.54
C LEU A 106 -8.50 10.28 -10.92
N PRO A 107 -9.21 10.62 -12.01
CA PRO A 107 -8.76 10.34 -13.36
C PRO A 107 -7.66 11.32 -13.77
N LEU A 108 -6.41 10.86 -13.85
CA LEU A 108 -5.27 11.69 -14.23
C LEU A 108 -4.84 11.38 -15.66
N ARG A 109 -4.55 12.41 -16.45
CA ARG A 109 -3.80 12.28 -17.70
C ARG A 109 -2.38 11.85 -17.39
N VAL A 110 -1.86 10.98 -18.24
CA VAL A 110 -0.47 10.52 -18.19
C VAL A 110 0.12 10.51 -19.60
N SER A 111 1.42 10.68 -19.68
CA SER A 111 2.18 10.57 -20.92
C SER A 111 3.57 10.01 -20.64
N PRO A 112 4.36 9.64 -21.67
CA PRO A 112 5.76 9.23 -21.50
C PRO A 112 6.66 10.28 -20.80
N ALA A 113 6.19 11.52 -20.63
CA ALA A 113 6.89 12.54 -19.84
C ALA A 113 6.79 12.34 -18.32
N THR A 114 5.88 11.49 -17.84
CA THR A 114 5.57 11.29 -16.41
C THR A 114 5.61 9.81 -16.04
N LEU A 115 6.11 9.47 -14.86
CA LEU A 115 5.91 8.14 -14.28
C LEU A 115 4.40 7.84 -14.17
N ILE A 116 3.98 6.63 -14.52
CA ILE A 116 2.58 6.24 -14.37
C ILE A 116 2.27 6.10 -12.87
N PRO A 117 1.27 6.83 -12.32
CA PRO A 117 0.90 6.74 -10.90
C PRO A 117 0.69 5.30 -10.43
N ARG A 118 1.41 4.94 -9.36
CA ARG A 118 1.41 3.60 -8.77
C ARG A 118 0.43 3.55 -7.60
N SER A 119 -0.28 2.43 -7.45
CA SER A 119 -1.17 2.20 -6.31
C SER A 119 -0.40 2.19 -4.99
N ASP A 120 0.85 1.72 -4.99
CA ASP A 120 1.68 1.68 -3.79
C ASP A 120 1.94 3.08 -3.21
N SER A 121 1.92 4.14 -4.05
CA SER A 121 2.09 5.53 -3.62
C SER A 121 0.87 6.11 -2.88
N GLU A 122 -0.30 5.46 -2.95
CA GLU A 122 -1.51 5.91 -2.25
C GLU A 122 -1.35 5.91 -0.72
N VAL A 123 -0.45 5.05 -0.19
CA VAL A 123 -0.14 4.98 1.24
C VAL A 123 0.40 6.31 1.81
N LEU A 124 1.01 7.15 0.97
CA LEU A 124 1.45 8.50 1.37
C LEU A 124 0.25 9.41 1.65
N ILE A 125 -0.80 9.31 0.81
CA ILE A 125 -2.04 10.09 0.95
C ILE A 125 -2.87 9.56 2.12
N GLU A 126 -2.98 8.23 2.28
CA GLU A 126 -3.60 7.61 3.46
C GLU A 126 -2.94 8.09 4.76
N THR A 127 -1.62 8.14 4.77
CA THR A 127 -0.85 8.62 5.94
C THR A 127 -1.13 10.08 6.21
N LEU A 128 -1.21 10.91 5.17
CA LEU A 128 -1.55 12.32 5.30
C LEU A 128 -2.96 12.51 5.86
N ALA A 129 -3.96 11.80 5.33
CA ALA A 129 -5.35 11.82 5.79
C ALA A 129 -5.50 11.34 7.25
N ALA A 130 -4.71 10.35 7.66
CA ALA A 130 -4.68 9.91 9.06
C ALA A 130 -4.06 10.94 10.01
N GLN A 131 -3.20 11.82 9.49
CA GLN A 131 -2.41 12.76 10.30
C GLN A 131 -3.13 14.09 10.55
N TYR A 132 -4.00 14.52 9.63
CA TYR A 132 -4.64 15.83 9.67
C TYR A 132 -6.16 15.72 9.47
N ALA A 133 -6.91 16.61 10.12
CA ALA A 133 -8.35 16.68 9.89
C ALA A 133 -8.66 17.22 8.48
N PRO A 134 -9.74 16.78 7.81
CA PRO A 134 -10.07 17.22 6.44
C PRO A 134 -10.16 18.75 6.25
N GLN A 135 -10.53 19.48 7.30
CA GLN A 135 -10.66 20.95 7.27
C GLN A 135 -9.34 21.71 7.54
N SER A 136 -8.21 21.00 7.61
CA SER A 136 -6.90 21.61 7.83
C SER A 136 -6.47 22.46 6.63
N ALA A 137 -6.10 23.71 6.88
CA ALA A 137 -5.61 24.63 5.85
C ALA A 137 -4.10 24.43 5.61
N LEU A 138 -3.74 23.26 5.07
CA LEU A 138 -2.33 22.85 4.86
C LEU A 138 -1.70 23.59 3.67
N ARG A 139 -0.42 23.90 3.79
CA ARG A 139 0.47 24.24 2.68
C ARG A 139 1.33 23.03 2.35
N ILE A 140 1.09 22.42 1.18
CA ILE A 140 1.69 21.14 0.80
C ILE A 140 2.71 21.36 -0.32
N LEU A 141 3.89 20.78 -0.19
CA LEU A 141 4.89 20.68 -1.26
C LEU A 141 4.95 19.23 -1.74
N ASP A 142 4.95 19.05 -3.06
CA ASP A 142 5.18 17.75 -3.72
C ASP A 142 6.46 17.84 -4.56
N VAL A 143 7.49 17.11 -4.14
CA VAL A 143 8.82 17.12 -4.76
C VAL A 143 8.96 15.97 -5.75
N GLY A 144 9.18 16.29 -7.02
CA GLY A 144 9.11 15.33 -8.12
C GLY A 144 7.66 15.04 -8.50
N THR A 145 6.85 16.09 -8.67
CA THR A 145 5.39 15.98 -8.74
C THR A 145 4.89 15.14 -9.93
N GLY A 146 5.68 14.99 -11.00
CA GLY A 146 5.34 14.16 -12.14
C GLY A 146 4.01 14.58 -12.77
N SER A 147 3.02 13.68 -12.77
CA SER A 147 1.65 13.98 -13.25
C SER A 147 0.82 14.82 -12.28
N GLY A 148 1.38 15.22 -11.14
CA GLY A 148 0.67 15.90 -10.04
C GLY A 148 -0.11 14.96 -9.13
N CYS A 149 0.08 13.64 -9.22
CA CYS A 149 -0.82 12.68 -8.58
C CYS A 149 -0.89 12.82 -7.05
N LEU A 150 0.26 12.98 -6.38
CA LEU A 150 0.31 13.12 -4.93
C LEU A 150 -0.28 14.46 -4.48
N LEU A 151 0.14 15.57 -5.10
CA LEU A 151 -0.39 16.89 -4.77
C LEU A 151 -1.89 16.98 -4.97
N LEU A 152 -2.41 16.53 -6.12
CA LEU A 152 -3.82 16.67 -6.47
C LEU A 152 -4.70 15.76 -5.60
N ALA A 153 -4.25 14.55 -5.27
CA ALA A 153 -4.93 13.68 -4.31
C ALA A 153 -4.95 14.29 -2.91
N ALA A 154 -3.85 14.90 -2.46
CA ALA A 154 -3.85 15.61 -1.19
C ALA A 154 -4.84 16.80 -1.21
N LEU A 155 -4.88 17.59 -2.29
CA LEU A 155 -5.80 18.74 -2.38
C LEU A 155 -7.27 18.34 -2.51
N SER A 156 -7.58 17.15 -3.02
CA SER A 156 -8.95 16.61 -3.00
C SER A 156 -9.38 16.21 -1.59
N GLU A 157 -8.48 15.64 -0.78
CA GLU A 157 -8.74 15.27 0.62
C GLU A 157 -8.87 16.49 1.55
N PHE A 158 -8.16 17.58 1.25
CA PHE A 158 -8.12 18.78 2.07
C PHE A 158 -8.66 20.00 1.31
N PRO A 159 -9.96 20.30 1.37
CA PRO A 159 -10.60 21.40 0.62
C PRO A 159 -10.06 22.81 0.94
N ARG A 160 -9.40 22.98 2.09
CA ARG A 160 -8.79 24.25 2.52
C ARG A 160 -7.27 24.30 2.30
N ALA A 161 -6.67 23.21 1.83
CA ALA A 161 -5.26 23.18 1.53
C ALA A 161 -4.95 23.87 0.20
N THR A 162 -3.71 24.31 0.08
CA THR A 162 -3.08 24.80 -1.14
C THR A 162 -1.71 24.13 -1.27
N GLY A 163 -1.18 24.02 -2.48
CA GLY A 163 0.14 23.44 -2.62
C GLY A 163 0.89 23.77 -3.89
N VAL A 164 2.15 23.35 -3.87
CA VAL A 164 3.14 23.59 -4.92
C VAL A 164 3.72 22.23 -5.31
N GLY A 165 3.67 21.90 -6.60
CA GLY A 165 4.38 20.76 -7.17
C GLY A 165 5.65 21.26 -7.86
N VAL A 166 6.78 20.63 -7.56
CA VAL A 166 8.06 20.92 -8.23
C VAL A 166 8.53 19.70 -9.01
N ASP A 167 9.07 19.94 -10.20
CA ASP A 167 9.68 18.90 -11.03
C ASP A 167 10.78 19.53 -11.90
N ILE A 168 11.79 18.74 -12.25
CA ILE A 168 12.83 19.15 -13.19
C ILE A 168 12.30 19.14 -14.64
N SER A 169 11.34 18.25 -14.93
CA SER A 169 10.75 18.05 -16.25
C SER A 169 9.63 19.04 -16.51
N ARG A 170 9.86 19.96 -17.45
CA ARG A 170 8.82 20.89 -17.92
C ARG A 170 7.62 20.16 -18.54
N ASP A 171 7.86 19.04 -19.23
CA ASP A 171 6.81 18.26 -19.86
C ASP A 171 5.93 17.56 -18.81
N ALA A 172 6.52 17.10 -17.70
CA ALA A 172 5.76 16.56 -16.57
C ALA A 172 4.86 17.63 -15.94
N LEU A 173 5.40 18.83 -15.70
CA LEU A 173 4.62 19.95 -15.15
C LEU A 173 3.46 20.38 -16.05
N CYS A 174 3.61 20.29 -17.37
CA CYS A 174 2.51 20.53 -18.31
C CYS A 174 1.36 19.53 -18.08
N ILE A 175 1.68 18.24 -17.90
CA ILE A 175 0.69 17.21 -17.55
C ILE A 175 0.04 17.50 -16.20
N ALA A 176 0.82 17.86 -15.18
CA ALA A 176 0.30 18.19 -13.85
C ALA A 176 -0.65 19.39 -13.87
N GLN A 177 -0.33 20.43 -14.65
CA GLN A 177 -1.19 21.60 -14.86
C GLN A 177 -2.52 21.22 -15.57
N LEU A 178 -2.46 20.38 -16.60
CA LEU A 178 -3.66 19.88 -17.27
C LEU A 178 -4.54 19.07 -16.31
N ASN A 179 -3.94 18.22 -15.48
CA ASN A 179 -4.67 17.45 -14.47
C ASN A 179 -5.32 18.34 -13.42
N ALA A 180 -4.61 19.37 -12.95
CA ALA A 180 -5.19 20.34 -12.02
C ALA A 180 -6.38 21.09 -12.62
N GLY A 181 -6.31 21.42 -13.92
CA GLY A 181 -7.44 22.01 -14.66
C GLY A 181 -8.63 21.07 -14.78
N ASP A 182 -8.40 19.84 -15.24
CA ASP A 182 -9.44 18.81 -15.42
C ASP A 182 -10.15 18.46 -14.10
N LEU A 183 -9.44 18.52 -12.97
CA LEU A 183 -9.97 18.25 -11.63
C LEU A 183 -10.51 19.49 -10.91
N ALA A 184 -10.52 20.67 -11.57
CA ALA A 184 -10.92 21.95 -10.96
C ALA A 184 -10.13 22.31 -9.67
N LEU A 185 -8.84 21.96 -9.65
CA LEU A 185 -7.90 22.23 -8.55
C LEU A 185 -6.86 23.30 -8.89
N ALA A 186 -6.87 23.84 -10.11
CA ALA A 186 -5.90 24.83 -10.60
C ALA A 186 -5.77 26.08 -9.71
N ASP A 187 -6.84 26.53 -9.06
CA ASP A 187 -6.80 27.70 -8.16
C ASP A 187 -6.04 27.44 -6.85
N ARG A 188 -5.80 26.17 -6.50
CA ARG A 188 -5.16 25.76 -5.24
C ARG A 188 -3.84 25.01 -5.46
N ALA A 189 -3.51 24.69 -6.71
CA ALA A 189 -2.30 23.98 -7.10
C ALA A 189 -1.44 24.88 -8.00
N SER A 190 -0.16 25.02 -7.66
CA SER A 190 0.82 25.71 -8.51
C SER A 190 1.98 24.77 -8.84
N PHE A 191 2.60 24.96 -10.00
CA PHE A 191 3.62 24.05 -10.53
C PHE A 191 4.84 24.85 -10.96
N LEU A 192 6.01 24.50 -10.43
CA LEU A 192 7.26 25.22 -10.67
C LEU A 192 8.33 24.26 -11.17
N GLN A 193 9.04 24.68 -12.23
CA GLN A 193 10.21 23.96 -12.68
C GLN A 193 11.36 24.25 -11.72
N CYS A 194 11.91 23.20 -11.13
CA CYS A 194 12.99 23.30 -10.15
C CYS A 194 13.79 22.00 -10.14
N ASP A 195 15.11 22.13 -10.14
CA ASP A 195 16.00 21.02 -9.81
C ASP A 195 16.04 20.83 -8.29
N LEU A 196 15.98 19.58 -7.81
CA LEU A 196 16.08 19.28 -6.39
C LEU A 196 17.41 19.76 -5.78
N ARG A 197 18.50 19.77 -6.57
CA ARG A 197 19.82 20.26 -6.16
C ARG A 197 19.80 21.74 -5.82
N GLU A 198 18.94 22.52 -6.45
CA GLU A 198 18.81 23.97 -6.19
C GLU A 198 18.13 24.24 -4.85
N LEU A 199 17.31 23.30 -4.33
CA LEU A 199 16.57 23.49 -3.08
C LEU A 199 17.49 23.60 -1.85
N ARG A 200 18.72 23.06 -1.91
CA ARG A 200 19.72 23.16 -0.81
C ARG A 200 20.29 24.57 -0.64
N HIS A 201 20.13 25.43 -1.64
CA HIS A 201 20.65 26.79 -1.65
C HIS A 201 19.56 27.84 -1.33
N LEU A 202 18.37 27.38 -0.91
CA LEU A 202 17.26 28.25 -0.50
C LEU A 202 17.62 29.06 0.75
N ASP A 203 17.97 30.33 0.57
CA ASP A 203 18.31 31.25 1.64
C ASP A 203 17.30 32.43 1.75
N SER A 204 17.24 33.02 2.95
CA SER A 204 16.40 34.19 3.25
C SER A 204 17.08 35.54 2.99
N ALA A 205 18.41 35.61 2.79
CA ALA A 205 19.20 36.82 3.02
C ALA A 205 20.42 37.08 2.10
N GLN A 206 20.82 36.21 1.17
CA GLN A 206 22.10 36.28 0.45
C GLN A 206 22.02 36.30 -1.08
N THR A 207 20.83 36.41 -1.67
CA THR A 207 20.71 36.83 -3.08
C THR A 207 20.17 38.25 -3.18
N ALA A 208 20.87 39.13 -3.91
CA ALA A 208 20.53 40.55 -4.08
C ALA A 208 19.13 40.78 -4.70
N ALA A 209 18.50 39.72 -5.21
CA ALA A 209 17.05 39.56 -5.31
C ALA A 209 16.75 38.05 -5.34
N PRO A 210 16.12 37.44 -4.32
CA PRO A 210 15.70 36.05 -4.43
C PRO A 210 14.76 35.91 -5.62
N ASN A 211 15.11 35.00 -6.54
CA ASN A 211 14.30 34.73 -7.71
C ASN A 211 12.87 34.32 -7.28
N ALA A 212 11.89 34.41 -8.18
CA ALA A 212 10.49 34.14 -7.83
C ALA A 212 10.28 32.74 -7.22
N VAL A 213 11.11 31.76 -7.62
CA VAL A 213 11.09 30.38 -7.12
C VAL A 213 11.53 30.31 -5.66
N HIS A 214 12.64 30.97 -5.27
CA HIS A 214 13.09 31.02 -3.88
C HIS A 214 12.00 31.54 -2.94
N ARG A 215 11.34 32.64 -3.32
CA ARG A 215 10.26 33.22 -2.49
C ARG A 215 9.03 32.32 -2.39
N ALA A 216 8.74 31.54 -3.44
CA ALA A 216 7.61 30.63 -3.46
C ALA A 216 7.84 29.37 -2.60
N LEU A 217 9.10 28.98 -2.38
CA LEU A 217 9.44 27.72 -1.72
C LEU A 217 10.01 27.88 -0.30
N PHE A 218 10.69 28.99 0.00
CA PHE A 218 11.39 29.18 1.28
C PHE A 218 10.42 29.25 2.47
N GLN A 219 10.49 28.23 3.32
CA GLN A 219 9.80 28.08 4.61
C GLN A 219 8.28 28.29 4.51
N GLN A 220 7.67 27.76 3.45
CA GLN A 220 6.25 27.97 3.15
C GLN A 220 5.34 26.80 3.55
N PHE A 221 5.89 25.62 3.87
CA PHE A 221 5.10 24.39 3.87
C PHE A 221 4.89 23.77 5.25
N ASP A 222 3.71 23.19 5.44
CA ASP A 222 3.37 22.36 6.58
C ASP A 222 3.74 20.89 6.29
N VAL A 223 3.59 20.47 5.03
CA VAL A 223 3.81 19.07 4.62
C VAL A 223 4.68 19.03 3.38
N VAL A 224 5.66 18.12 3.37
CA VAL A 224 6.43 17.75 2.18
C VAL A 224 6.12 16.29 1.83
N LEU A 225 5.63 16.06 0.62
CA LEU A 225 5.47 14.76 -0.01
C LEU A 225 6.59 14.57 -1.03
N CYS A 226 7.14 13.36 -1.13
CA CYS A 226 8.12 13.04 -2.16
C CYS A 226 8.09 11.55 -2.50
N ASN A 227 7.91 11.25 -3.79
CA ASN A 227 8.23 9.96 -4.38
C ASN A 227 9.43 10.15 -5.33
N PRO A 228 10.67 10.13 -4.81
CA PRO A 228 11.84 10.39 -5.63
C PRO A 228 12.20 9.18 -6.51
N PRO A 229 12.96 9.36 -7.60
CA PRO A 229 13.57 8.21 -8.26
C PRO A 229 14.57 7.55 -7.30
N TYR A 230 14.34 6.29 -6.98
CA TYR A 230 15.05 5.57 -5.91
C TYR A 230 15.71 4.27 -6.37
N ILE A 231 15.65 3.94 -7.67
CA ILE A 231 16.22 2.69 -8.21
C ILE A 231 17.71 2.93 -8.53
N PRO A 232 18.64 2.20 -7.90
CA PRO A 232 20.05 2.26 -8.27
C PRO A 232 20.28 1.78 -9.71
N ARG A 233 21.26 2.34 -10.42
CA ARG A 233 21.60 1.87 -11.77
C ARG A 233 21.98 0.39 -11.83
N GLY A 234 22.70 -0.10 -10.81
CA GLY A 234 23.05 -1.51 -10.70
C GLY A 234 21.84 -2.44 -10.71
N GLU A 235 20.66 -1.94 -10.29
CA GLU A 235 19.41 -2.69 -10.24
C GLU A 235 18.56 -2.57 -11.52
N ARG A 236 19.07 -1.92 -12.58
CA ARG A 236 18.36 -1.79 -13.87
C ARG A 236 17.83 -3.12 -14.41
N HIS A 237 18.57 -4.21 -14.20
CA HIS A 237 18.18 -5.55 -14.65
C HIS A 237 16.98 -6.15 -13.89
N LEU A 238 16.62 -5.58 -12.74
CA LEU A 238 15.45 -5.97 -11.94
C LEU A 238 14.17 -5.22 -12.37
N VAL A 239 14.30 -4.15 -13.17
CA VAL A 239 13.18 -3.36 -13.66
C VAL A 239 12.53 -4.07 -14.85
N ALA A 240 11.20 -4.11 -14.87
CA ALA A 240 10.44 -4.72 -15.96
C ALA A 240 10.77 -4.06 -17.31
N ALA A 241 10.86 -4.87 -18.37
CA ALA A 241 11.33 -4.43 -19.69
C ALA A 241 10.42 -3.36 -20.32
N ASP A 242 9.12 -3.44 -20.10
CA ASP A 242 8.13 -2.45 -20.55
C ASP A 242 8.28 -1.10 -19.83
N VAL A 243 8.55 -1.13 -18.52
CA VAL A 243 8.87 0.07 -17.73
C VAL A 243 10.14 0.73 -18.26
N LEU A 244 11.22 -0.03 -18.47
CA LEU A 244 12.48 0.48 -19.02
C LEU A 244 12.34 1.06 -20.43
N ALA A 245 11.45 0.48 -21.24
CA ALA A 245 11.27 0.90 -22.63
C ALA A 245 10.41 2.16 -22.78
N HIS A 246 9.49 2.43 -21.84
CA HIS A 246 8.46 3.45 -22.02
C HIS A 246 8.39 4.53 -20.95
N GLU A 247 8.78 4.26 -19.70
CA GLU A 247 8.73 5.25 -18.62
C GLU A 247 10.03 6.07 -18.55
N PRO A 248 9.96 7.36 -18.17
CA PRO A 248 11.12 8.24 -18.22
C PRO A 248 12.18 7.79 -17.20
N HIS A 249 13.40 7.53 -17.65
CA HIS A 249 14.50 7.06 -16.78
C HIS A 249 14.82 8.05 -15.67
N LEU A 250 14.60 9.36 -15.91
CA LEU A 250 14.74 10.43 -14.92
C LEU A 250 13.81 10.26 -13.71
N ALA A 251 12.66 9.60 -13.88
CA ALA A 251 11.70 9.31 -12.81
C ALA A 251 11.90 7.91 -12.19
N LEU A 252 12.87 7.13 -12.67
CA LEU A 252 13.15 5.77 -12.18
C LEU A 252 14.47 5.72 -11.40
N PHE A 253 15.55 6.22 -12.00
CA PHE A 253 16.90 6.00 -11.49
C PHE A 253 17.40 7.13 -10.60
N SER A 254 17.99 6.76 -9.46
CA SER A 254 18.41 7.70 -8.41
C SER A 254 19.59 8.60 -8.78
N ASP A 255 20.31 8.31 -9.86
CA ASP A 255 21.48 9.06 -10.29
C ASP A 255 21.14 10.26 -11.20
N GLY A 256 19.88 10.38 -11.64
CA GLY A 256 19.48 11.34 -12.66
C GLY A 256 19.95 10.90 -14.05
N ALA A 257 19.26 11.37 -15.10
CA ALA A 257 19.42 10.83 -16.44
C ALA A 257 20.79 11.12 -17.09
N HIS A 258 21.79 10.27 -16.86
CA HIS A 258 22.83 10.03 -17.87
C HIS A 258 22.30 9.05 -18.92
N ALA A 259 21.84 9.60 -20.05
CA ALA A 259 21.33 8.83 -21.18
C ALA A 259 22.41 7.88 -21.73
N VAL A 260 22.00 6.62 -21.96
CA VAL A 260 22.40 5.73 -23.06
C VAL A 260 23.91 5.60 -23.35
N GLU A 261 24.47 4.43 -23.00
CA GLU A 261 25.64 3.87 -23.68
C GLU A 261 25.38 3.86 -25.19
N THR A 262 25.98 4.83 -25.88
CA THR A 262 26.10 4.77 -27.33
C THR A 262 27.26 3.84 -27.61
N THR A 263 26.98 2.72 -28.26
CA THR A 263 27.97 1.77 -28.72
C THR A 263 28.92 2.45 -29.71
N GLY A 264 30.19 2.58 -29.30
CA GLY A 264 31.34 2.82 -30.18
C GLY A 264 31.49 4.23 -30.75
N GLU A 265 32.42 5.00 -30.19
CA GLU A 265 33.61 5.49 -30.91
C GLU A 265 34.46 6.38 -30.00
N SER A 266 35.75 6.08 -29.95
CA SER A 266 36.77 6.84 -29.25
C SER A 266 36.97 8.20 -29.92
N SER A 267 36.82 9.29 -29.17
CA SER A 267 37.50 10.54 -29.52
C SER A 267 37.77 11.40 -28.29
N SER A 268 39.04 11.74 -28.18
CA SER A 268 39.73 12.52 -27.15
C SER A 268 39.33 14.00 -27.09
N SER A 269 39.51 14.55 -25.88
CA SER A 269 39.91 15.92 -25.53
C SER A 269 38.96 17.09 -25.83
N SER A 270 38.52 17.78 -24.77
CA SER A 270 39.02 19.12 -24.43
C SER A 270 38.55 19.54 -23.04
N SER A 271 39.51 19.88 -22.18
CA SER A 271 39.36 20.49 -20.86
C SER A 271 38.93 21.95 -20.97
N SER A 272 37.99 22.37 -20.11
CA SER A 272 37.83 23.77 -19.71
C SER A 272 37.47 23.84 -18.23
N GLU A 273 38.32 24.53 -17.48
CA GLU A 273 38.27 24.76 -16.04
C GLU A 273 37.03 25.57 -15.64
N ALA A 274 36.26 25.06 -14.68
CA ALA A 274 35.28 25.83 -13.91
C ALA A 274 35.24 25.28 -12.48
N ALA A 275 35.46 26.21 -11.53
CA ALA A 275 35.29 26.18 -10.08
C ALA A 275 35.09 24.81 -9.38
N ASP A 276 36.12 24.49 -8.59
CA ASP A 276 36.18 23.51 -7.50
C ASP A 276 35.14 23.82 -6.40
N ASP A 277 33.91 23.34 -6.59
CA ASP A 277 33.00 22.95 -5.51
C ASP A 277 32.95 21.42 -5.55
N GLY A 278 33.35 20.75 -4.47
CA GLY A 278 33.43 19.29 -4.39
C GLY A 278 32.06 18.61 -4.45
N ASP A 279 31.43 18.59 -5.62
CA ASP A 279 30.31 17.71 -5.93
C ASP A 279 30.89 16.29 -6.18
N ASP A 280 30.55 15.38 -5.25
CA ASP A 280 30.66 13.93 -5.35
C ASP A 280 29.83 13.39 -6.54
N ASP A 281 30.16 13.78 -7.77
CA ASP A 281 29.45 13.33 -8.99
C ASP A 281 29.97 11.98 -9.52
N ASP A 282 31.05 11.44 -8.93
CA ASP A 282 31.60 10.09 -9.18
C ASP A 282 31.17 9.04 -8.13
N ASP A 283 30.28 9.38 -7.19
CA ASP A 283 29.90 8.48 -6.11
C ASP A 283 28.90 7.42 -6.60
N ASP A 284 29.36 6.17 -6.65
CA ASP A 284 28.50 4.99 -6.79
C ASP A 284 27.33 5.14 -5.80
N ASP A 285 26.08 5.10 -6.28
CA ASP A 285 24.87 5.18 -5.45
C ASP A 285 24.20 3.80 -5.33
N PRO A 286 24.87 2.79 -4.75
CA PRO A 286 24.41 1.41 -4.76
C PRO A 286 23.12 1.21 -3.96
N GLN A 287 22.75 2.18 -3.11
CA GLN A 287 21.56 2.15 -2.27
C GLN A 287 20.43 3.07 -2.76
N GLY A 288 20.66 3.85 -3.82
CA GLY A 288 19.64 4.73 -4.40
C GLY A 288 19.30 5.94 -3.50
N LEU A 289 20.28 6.46 -2.76
CA LEU A 289 20.06 7.46 -1.71
C LEU A 289 20.31 8.90 -2.15
N LYS A 290 20.85 9.14 -3.35
CA LYS A 290 21.29 10.48 -3.81
C LYS A 290 20.18 11.54 -3.67
N MET A 291 18.98 11.26 -4.17
CA MET A 291 17.83 12.18 -4.06
C MET A 291 17.39 12.44 -2.61
N TYR A 292 17.42 11.41 -1.77
CA TYR A 292 17.07 11.56 -0.36
C TYR A 292 18.07 12.46 0.38
N ARG A 293 19.37 12.43 0.02
CA ARG A 293 20.39 13.32 0.59
C ARG A 293 20.12 14.77 0.23
N TRP A 294 19.83 15.06 -1.03
CA TRP A 294 19.51 16.42 -1.46
C TRP A 294 18.23 16.95 -0.80
N LEU A 295 17.21 16.09 -0.69
CA LEU A 295 16.00 16.45 0.03
C LEU A 295 16.28 16.71 1.52
N GLN A 296 17.07 15.85 2.17
CA GLN A 296 17.49 15.99 3.57
C GLN A 296 18.19 17.33 3.84
N GLN A 297 19.07 17.75 2.93
CA GLN A 297 19.78 19.03 2.99
C GLN A 297 18.82 20.23 2.79
N SER A 298 17.73 20.05 2.07
CA SER A 298 16.81 21.12 1.66
C SER A 298 15.66 21.36 2.66
N ILE A 299 15.24 20.33 3.40
CA ILE A 299 14.00 20.34 4.21
C ILE A 299 13.89 21.51 5.19
N VAL A 300 14.99 21.91 5.84
CA VAL A 300 14.98 23.01 6.82
C VAL A 300 14.61 24.36 6.17
N HIS A 301 14.85 24.48 4.87
CA HIS A 301 14.54 25.66 4.07
C HIS A 301 13.13 25.60 3.48
N LEU A 302 12.43 24.47 3.56
CA LEU A 302 11.10 24.28 2.95
C LEU A 302 9.98 24.36 3.98
N LEU A 303 10.19 23.76 5.16
CA LEU A 303 9.17 23.73 6.22
C LEU A 303 9.05 25.09 6.92
N LYS A 304 7.83 25.45 7.32
CA LYS A 304 7.59 26.63 8.16
C LYS A 304 8.37 26.53 9.47
N PRO A 305 8.91 27.63 10.03
CA PRO A 305 9.62 27.60 11.29
C PRO A 305 8.67 27.21 12.44
N THR A 306 9.15 26.35 13.33
CA THR A 306 8.43 25.88 14.52
C THR A 306 7.91 27.02 15.41
N GLU A 307 8.62 28.15 15.47
CA GLU A 307 8.21 29.32 16.27
C GLU A 307 7.04 30.09 15.65
N ALA A 308 6.85 30.05 14.32
CA ALA A 308 5.70 30.68 13.67
C ALA A 308 4.38 29.93 13.96
N ALA A 309 4.44 28.63 14.28
CA ALA A 309 3.30 27.84 14.73
C ALA A 309 2.75 28.30 16.10
N SER A 310 3.55 29.03 16.89
CA SER A 310 3.14 29.59 18.19
C SER A 310 2.10 30.72 18.09
N ARG A 311 1.89 31.30 16.90
CA ARG A 311 0.80 32.27 16.62
C ARG A 311 -0.49 31.58 16.18
N GLY A 312 -0.87 30.50 16.88
CA GLY A 312 -2.21 29.92 16.83
C GLY A 312 -2.49 28.87 15.74
N SER A 313 -1.48 28.27 15.09
CA SER A 313 -1.71 27.13 14.19
C SER A 313 -1.25 25.81 14.84
N PRO A 314 -2.16 24.89 15.19
CA PRO A 314 -1.84 23.59 15.80
C PRO A 314 -1.34 22.55 14.79
N ILE A 315 -1.02 22.95 13.56
CA ILE A 315 -0.68 22.06 12.45
C ILE A 315 0.77 21.59 12.62
N LYS A 316 0.95 20.28 12.80
CA LYS A 316 2.27 19.64 12.92
C LYS A 316 2.95 19.65 11.55
N SER A 317 4.23 19.97 11.46
CA SER A 317 4.96 19.79 10.19
C SER A 317 5.32 18.33 9.96
N ALA A 318 5.16 17.84 8.74
CA ALA A 318 5.47 16.46 8.37
C ALA A 318 6.24 16.34 7.05
N VAL A 319 7.07 15.31 6.97
CA VAL A 319 7.74 14.88 5.74
C VAL A 319 7.39 13.42 5.50
N ILE A 320 6.81 13.12 4.34
CA ILE A 320 6.34 11.80 3.96
C ILE A 320 7.05 11.40 2.68
N LEU A 321 7.82 10.32 2.73
CA LEU A 321 8.70 9.87 1.65
C LEU A 321 8.33 8.48 1.20
N GLU A 322 8.31 8.22 -0.11
CA GLU A 322 8.26 6.87 -0.67
C GLU A 322 9.66 6.23 -0.65
N VAL A 323 9.73 4.91 -0.49
CA VAL A 323 10.96 4.09 -0.57
C VAL A 323 10.68 2.76 -1.26
N GLY A 324 11.67 2.25 -2.00
CA GLY A 324 11.54 1.02 -2.79
C GLY A 324 11.71 -0.28 -1.99
N SER A 325 12.44 -0.26 -0.87
CA SER A 325 12.74 -1.46 -0.08
C SER A 325 12.92 -1.19 1.42
N GLU A 326 12.88 -2.25 2.23
CA GLU A 326 13.14 -2.16 3.68
C GLU A 326 14.59 -1.72 3.98
N ALA A 327 15.55 -2.21 3.20
CA ALA A 327 16.95 -1.82 3.34
C ALA A 327 17.13 -0.33 3.07
N GLN A 328 16.50 0.18 2.00
CA GLN A 328 16.49 1.60 1.68
C GLN A 328 15.76 2.41 2.75
N ALA A 329 14.64 1.91 3.28
CA ALA A 329 13.91 2.57 4.35
C ALA A 329 14.79 2.78 5.61
N ARG A 330 15.54 1.75 6.02
CA ARG A 330 16.52 1.86 7.12
C ARG A 330 17.62 2.88 6.83
N ALA A 331 18.12 2.90 5.59
CA ALA A 331 19.19 3.82 5.21
C ALA A 331 18.71 5.28 5.15
N VAL A 332 17.51 5.53 4.61
CA VAL A 332 16.87 6.87 4.63
C VAL A 332 16.57 7.30 6.07
N GLN A 333 16.10 6.38 6.93
CA GLN A 333 15.91 6.68 8.35
C GLN A 333 17.22 7.11 9.03
N ALA A 334 18.33 6.40 8.77
CA ALA A 334 19.64 6.75 9.30
C ALA A 334 20.14 8.10 8.76
N LEU A 335 19.94 8.37 7.47
CA LEU A 335 20.27 9.64 6.83
C LEU A 335 19.55 10.83 7.49
N PHE A 336 18.27 10.66 7.81
CA PHE A 336 17.45 11.70 8.45
C PHE A 336 17.69 11.84 9.96
N ALA A 337 18.47 10.93 10.58
CA ALA A 337 18.91 11.09 11.97
C ALA A 337 20.10 12.06 12.12
N ALA A 338 20.65 12.57 11.01
CA ALA A 338 21.78 13.50 11.00
C ALA A 338 21.48 14.84 11.71
N PRO A 339 22.52 15.57 12.17
CA PRO A 339 22.35 16.86 12.85
C PRO A 339 21.49 17.89 12.10
N SER A 340 21.59 17.94 10.78
CA SER A 340 20.86 18.89 9.92
C SER A 340 19.33 18.71 9.95
N THR A 341 18.84 17.50 10.24
CA THR A 341 17.41 17.19 10.37
C THR A 341 16.98 16.88 11.79
N ARG A 342 17.77 17.24 12.82
CA ARG A 342 17.43 17.00 14.24
C ARG A 342 16.10 17.57 14.70
N HIS A 343 15.53 18.53 13.98
CA HIS A 343 14.21 19.09 14.27
C HIS A 343 13.06 18.16 13.83
N LEU A 344 13.34 17.15 13.00
CA LEU A 344 12.43 16.09 12.59
C LEU A 344 12.73 14.79 13.34
N GLY A 345 11.70 14.15 13.86
CA GLY A 345 11.75 12.83 14.45
C GLY A 345 11.06 11.80 13.56
N PHE A 346 11.72 10.66 13.37
CA PHE A 346 11.09 9.49 12.77
C PHE A 346 9.88 9.03 13.61
N GLN A 347 8.75 8.80 12.95
CA GLN A 347 7.54 8.28 13.58
C GLN A 347 7.35 6.79 13.28
N ARG A 348 7.20 6.45 12.00
CA ARG A 348 6.86 5.09 11.58
C ARG A 348 7.22 4.82 10.12
N LEU A 349 7.33 3.55 9.80
CA LEU A 349 7.30 3.02 8.44
C LEU A 349 5.86 3.01 7.93
N LEU A 350 5.70 3.31 6.64
CA LEU A 350 4.44 3.17 5.92
C LEU A 350 4.45 1.83 5.21
N ILE A 351 3.39 1.07 5.35
CA ILE A 351 3.31 -0.32 4.92
C ILE A 351 2.12 -0.45 3.97
N ASP A 352 2.31 -1.10 2.82
CA ASP A 352 1.22 -1.37 1.87
C ASP A 352 0.31 -2.53 2.32
N GLY A 353 -0.76 -2.78 1.56
CA GLY A 353 -1.66 -3.91 1.79
C GLY A 353 -0.99 -5.29 1.71
N GLN A 354 0.24 -5.39 1.21
CA GLN A 354 1.04 -6.61 1.14
C GLN A 354 2.09 -6.71 2.27
N GLN A 355 1.99 -5.86 3.29
CA GLN A 355 2.93 -5.81 4.42
C GLN A 355 4.36 -5.41 4.03
N ARG A 356 4.56 -4.73 2.91
CA ARG A 356 5.88 -4.25 2.48
C ARG A 356 6.06 -2.79 2.85
N PRO A 357 7.26 -2.39 3.32
CA PRO A 357 7.54 -0.99 3.55
C PRO A 357 7.52 -0.25 2.21
N ARG A 358 6.80 0.87 2.19
CA ARG A 358 6.65 1.77 1.04
C ARG A 358 6.98 3.21 1.34
N GLY A 359 7.09 3.58 2.61
CA GLY A 359 7.47 4.94 2.93
C GLY A 359 7.88 5.15 4.37
N LEU A 360 8.19 6.41 4.67
CA LEU A 360 8.60 6.88 5.98
C LEU A 360 7.84 8.15 6.33
N LEU A 361 7.42 8.26 7.59
CA LEU A 361 6.86 9.49 8.15
C LEU A 361 7.85 10.10 9.16
N PHE A 362 8.19 11.37 8.94
CA PHE A 362 8.92 12.22 9.86
C PHE A 362 8.05 13.39 10.30
N GLU A 363 8.15 13.79 11.56
CA GLU A 363 7.39 14.91 12.14
C GLU A 363 8.30 15.86 12.92
N SER A 364 7.92 17.13 13.02
CA SER A 364 8.62 18.07 13.91
C SER A 364 8.65 17.59 15.38
N LEU A 365 9.84 17.57 16.00
CA LEU A 365 10.03 17.14 17.40
C LEU A 365 9.29 18.04 18.41
N ALA A 366 9.18 19.34 18.14
CA ALA A 366 8.41 20.24 18.99
C ALA A 366 6.90 19.92 18.95
N ALA A 367 6.40 19.54 17.77
CA ALA A 367 5.03 19.06 17.62
C ALA A 367 4.82 17.71 18.35
N ARG A 368 5.85 16.84 18.38
CA ARG A 368 5.83 15.59 19.15
C ARG A 368 5.78 15.83 20.66
N GLN A 369 6.59 16.76 21.19
CA GLN A 369 6.54 17.13 22.61
C GLN A 369 5.17 17.72 22.98
N ALA A 370 4.61 18.61 22.16
CA ALA A 370 3.28 19.16 22.38
C ALA A 370 2.18 18.07 22.33
N ALA A 371 2.26 17.13 21.39
CA ALA A 371 1.31 16.01 21.28
C ALA A 371 1.38 15.06 22.47
N LEU A 372 2.59 14.72 22.93
CA LEU A 372 2.79 13.88 24.12
C LEU A 372 2.26 14.58 25.38
N LEU A 373 2.46 15.90 25.52
CA LEU A 373 1.90 16.67 26.63
C LEU A 373 0.37 16.69 26.59
N LYS A 374 -0.24 16.84 25.41
CA LYS A 374 -1.70 16.77 25.23
C LYS A 374 -2.24 15.38 25.58
N GLN A 375 -1.61 14.32 25.08
CA GLN A 375 -2.00 12.94 25.38
C GLN A 375 -1.85 12.62 26.88
N ASN A 376 -0.79 13.11 27.51
CA ASN A 376 -0.62 13.00 28.97
C ASN A 376 -1.70 13.77 29.73
N ALA A 377 -2.12 14.94 29.25
CA ALA A 377 -3.22 15.70 29.86
C ALA A 377 -4.56 14.94 29.76
N GLU A 378 -4.88 14.40 28.58
CA GLU A 378 -6.10 13.58 28.38
C GLU A 378 -6.08 12.29 29.23
N LEU A 379 -4.93 11.63 29.35
CA LEU A 379 -4.78 10.46 30.23
C LEU A 379 -4.97 10.84 31.70
N ASN A 380 -4.41 11.98 32.13
CA ASN A 380 -4.59 12.48 33.49
C ASN A 380 -6.06 12.81 33.78
N GLU A 381 -6.80 13.42 32.85
CA GLU A 381 -8.24 13.65 32.99
C GLU A 381 -9.03 12.35 33.12
N ARG A 382 -8.68 11.31 32.34
CA ARG A 382 -9.30 9.99 32.46
C ARG A 382 -9.02 9.33 33.81
N VAL A 383 -7.79 9.44 34.31
CA VAL A 383 -7.41 8.92 35.64
C VAL A 383 -8.22 9.62 36.73
N VAL A 384 -8.32 10.96 36.68
CA VAL A 384 -9.12 11.74 37.63
C VAL A 384 -10.60 11.34 37.57
N ALA A 385 -11.17 11.14 36.38
CA ALA A 385 -12.56 10.70 36.22
C ALA A 385 -12.80 9.30 36.81
N ILE A 386 -11.83 8.39 36.68
CA ILE A 386 -11.89 7.05 37.28
C ILE A 386 -11.82 7.14 38.81
N GLU A 387 -10.93 7.96 39.35
CA GLU A 387 -10.80 8.17 40.80
C GLU A 387 -12.05 8.81 41.41
N GLN A 388 -12.67 9.78 40.72
CA GLN A 388 -13.94 10.39 41.13
C GLN A 388 -15.09 9.38 41.14
N ARG A 389 -15.21 8.52 40.11
CA ARG A 389 -16.20 7.42 40.12
C ARG A 389 -15.98 6.46 41.28
N ARG A 390 -14.72 6.13 41.58
CA ARG A 390 -14.37 5.25 42.70
C ARG A 390 -14.72 5.88 44.05
N GLN A 391 -14.48 7.18 44.23
CA GLN A 391 -14.89 7.92 45.44
C GLN A 391 -16.40 8.00 45.58
N GLN A 392 -17.15 8.24 44.50
CA GLN A 392 -18.61 8.25 44.53
C GLN A 392 -19.20 6.89 44.91
N GLN A 393 -18.61 5.79 44.44
CA GLN A 393 -19.01 4.44 44.84
C GLN A 393 -18.69 4.15 46.32
N LEU A 394 -17.57 4.65 46.84
CA LEU A 394 -17.20 4.51 48.27
C LEU A 394 -18.10 5.35 49.18
N THR A 395 -18.50 6.56 48.76
CA THR A 395 -19.44 7.41 49.52
C THR A 395 -20.88 6.90 49.45
N GLY A 396 -21.29 6.29 48.32
CA GLY A 396 -22.61 5.66 48.18
C GLY A 396 -22.76 4.38 49.02
N ALA A 397 -21.67 3.63 49.22
CA ALA A 397 -21.67 2.45 50.10
C ALA A 397 -21.73 2.79 51.60
N SER A 398 -21.44 4.04 51.99
CA SER A 398 -21.47 4.46 53.39
C SER A 398 -22.83 5.01 53.84
N SER A 399 -23.80 5.22 52.93
CA SER A 399 -25.17 5.65 53.28
C SER A 399 -26.18 4.50 53.34
N ALA A 400 -25.76 3.27 53.03
CA ALA A 400 -26.63 2.08 52.99
C ALA A 400 -26.41 1.12 54.18
N ARG A 401 -25.82 1.61 55.28
CA ARG A 401 -25.61 0.85 56.53
C ARG A 401 -26.26 1.55 57.71
N ASP A 402 -27.54 1.86 57.60
CA ASP A 402 -28.42 2.07 58.75
C ASP A 402 -29.83 1.68 58.31
N LEU A 403 -30.54 0.92 59.16
CA LEU A 403 -31.84 0.26 58.97
C LEU A 403 -31.80 -1.21 58.49
N HIS A 404 -31.60 -2.11 59.45
CA HIS A 404 -32.32 -3.37 59.49
C HIS A 404 -32.92 -3.53 60.90
N ASP A 405 -34.24 -3.37 61.01
CA ASP A 405 -35.02 -4.05 62.04
C ASP A 405 -36.28 -4.68 61.40
N LEU A 406 -36.60 -5.83 61.96
CA LEU A 406 -37.49 -6.95 61.63
C LEU A 406 -38.84 -6.68 60.90
N THR A 407 -39.18 -7.54 59.93
CA THR A 407 -40.37 -8.44 59.90
C THR A 407 -40.39 -9.28 58.61
N PRO A 408 -40.84 -10.56 58.63
CA PRO A 408 -41.06 -11.36 57.42
C PRO A 408 -42.56 -11.43 57.07
N ASP A 409 -42.93 -11.21 55.81
CA ASP A 409 -44.05 -11.91 55.19
C ASP A 409 -43.95 -11.89 53.65
N GLU A 410 -44.38 -13.01 53.08
CA GLU A 410 -44.17 -13.46 51.71
C GLU A 410 -45.31 -13.00 50.74
N PRO A 411 -45.34 -13.37 49.44
CA PRO A 411 -45.26 -12.42 48.34
C PRO A 411 -46.58 -12.20 47.58
N SER A 412 -46.73 -11.03 46.92
CA SER A 412 -47.70 -10.91 45.83
C SER A 412 -47.28 -9.81 44.84
N GLY A 413 -47.33 -10.16 43.55
CA GLY A 413 -47.80 -9.22 42.53
C GLY A 413 -46.75 -8.49 41.69
N ALA A 414 -46.62 -8.97 40.45
CA ALA A 414 -46.56 -8.19 39.23
C ALA A 414 -45.32 -7.33 38.97
N GLU A 415 -44.46 -7.83 38.08
CA GLU A 415 -43.69 -6.97 37.17
C GLU A 415 -44.61 -6.27 36.16
N PRO A 416 -44.29 -5.01 35.80
CA PRO A 416 -44.61 -4.49 34.49
C PRO A 416 -43.34 -4.07 33.73
N HIS A 417 -43.15 -4.75 32.59
CA HIS A 417 -42.75 -4.25 31.28
C HIS A 417 -42.07 -2.86 31.15
N GLU A 418 -40.86 -2.91 30.59
CA GLU A 418 -40.28 -1.84 29.75
C GLU A 418 -41.05 -1.69 28.41
N PRO A 419 -41.14 -0.47 27.84
CA PRO A 419 -41.84 -0.23 26.60
C PRO A 419 -40.99 -0.51 25.34
N VAL A 420 -41.69 -1.15 24.42
CA VAL A 420 -41.50 -1.37 22.98
C VAL A 420 -41.29 -0.06 22.20
N LEU A 421 -40.55 -0.10 21.09
CA LEU A 421 -40.86 0.41 19.73
C LEU A 421 -39.69 0.01 18.78
N ASP A 422 -39.84 -0.42 17.54
CA ASP A 422 -40.91 -1.06 16.76
C ASP A 422 -40.29 -1.51 15.41
N ASP A 423 -41.10 -2.21 14.62
CA ASP A 423 -41.01 -2.51 13.18
C ASP A 423 -40.26 -3.80 12.79
N GLU A 424 -40.93 -4.95 12.58
CA GLU A 424 -42.01 -5.35 11.65
C GLU A 424 -41.40 -6.43 10.71
N GLU A 425 -41.72 -7.71 10.95
CA GLU A 425 -42.70 -8.52 10.19
C GLU A 425 -42.16 -8.99 8.83
N HIS A 426 -42.26 -10.25 8.39
CA HIS A 426 -43.33 -11.23 8.57
C HIS A 426 -42.80 -12.65 8.26
N ASP A 427 -43.37 -13.64 8.97
CA ASP A 427 -43.88 -14.95 8.51
C ASP A 427 -43.11 -15.81 7.50
N ALA A 428 -43.16 -17.13 7.51
CA ALA A 428 -43.71 -18.19 8.36
C ALA A 428 -43.30 -19.47 7.59
N PHE A 429 -43.12 -20.61 8.27
CA PHE A 429 -43.79 -21.87 7.93
C PHE A 429 -43.22 -23.06 8.70
N ALA A 430 -44.16 -23.86 9.17
CA ALA A 430 -44.04 -25.15 9.83
C ALA A 430 -43.24 -26.20 9.04
N THR A 431 -42.67 -27.21 9.71
CA THR A 431 -43.25 -28.56 9.86
C THR A 431 -42.22 -29.61 10.29
N SER A 432 -42.69 -30.53 11.16
CA SER A 432 -42.47 -31.99 11.19
C SER A 432 -41.09 -32.62 11.42
N ASP A 433 -41.01 -33.33 12.55
CA ASP A 433 -40.76 -34.78 12.72
C ASP A 433 -39.44 -35.49 12.31
N VAL A 434 -38.73 -35.98 13.36
CA VAL A 434 -38.29 -37.39 13.66
C VAL A 434 -37.30 -38.10 12.67
N PRO A 435 -36.43 -39.08 13.06
CA PRO A 435 -35.50 -39.26 14.21
C PRO A 435 -34.05 -39.72 13.81
N GLY A 436 -33.15 -39.72 14.80
CA GLY A 436 -32.16 -40.79 15.10
C GLY A 436 -31.14 -41.29 14.05
N SER A 437 -29.84 -41.14 14.35
CA SER A 437 -28.96 -42.28 14.69
C SER A 437 -27.50 -41.87 14.97
N ALA A 438 -26.92 -42.59 15.93
CA ALA A 438 -25.52 -42.98 16.07
C ALA A 438 -24.41 -41.91 16.23
N ARG A 439 -23.97 -41.76 17.50
CA ARG A 439 -22.56 -41.50 17.84
C ARG A 439 -21.68 -42.69 17.41
N PRO A 440 -20.37 -42.46 17.21
CA PRO A 440 -19.46 -43.04 18.19
C PRO A 440 -18.40 -42.06 18.73
N ALA A 441 -17.91 -42.47 19.89
CA ALA A 441 -16.99 -41.84 20.82
C ALA A 441 -15.62 -41.42 20.24
N ALA A 442 -15.09 -40.32 20.77
CA ALA A 442 -13.66 -40.03 20.79
C ALA A 442 -13.22 -39.69 22.22
N ARG A 443 -12.02 -40.19 22.54
CA ARG A 443 -11.47 -40.49 23.86
C ARG A 443 -11.05 -39.24 24.65
N LYS A 444 -11.27 -39.31 25.97
CA LYS A 444 -10.45 -38.62 26.97
C LYS A 444 -9.06 -39.26 27.02
N ALA A 445 -8.02 -38.43 27.07
CA ALA A 445 -6.78 -38.75 27.75
C ALA A 445 -6.16 -37.44 28.25
N ASP A 446 -5.96 -37.41 29.56
CA ASP A 446 -5.37 -36.35 30.37
C ASP A 446 -3.90 -36.11 30.01
N LEU A 447 -3.41 -34.88 30.25
CA LEU A 447 -2.13 -34.69 30.94
C LEU A 447 -2.05 -33.26 31.51
N ALA A 448 -2.27 -33.17 32.83
CA ALA A 448 -1.75 -32.11 33.66
C ALA A 448 -0.52 -32.65 34.38
N MET A 449 0.62 -31.94 34.33
CA MET A 449 1.48 -31.72 35.49
C MET A 449 2.70 -30.83 35.19
N ASP A 450 2.96 -29.96 36.17
CA ASP A 450 4.22 -29.43 36.68
C ASP A 450 5.15 -28.55 35.83
N LEU A 451 5.24 -27.29 36.26
CA LEU A 451 6.41 -26.41 36.09
C LEU A 451 6.76 -25.77 37.44
N SER A 452 7.46 -26.53 38.30
CA SER A 452 8.26 -26.00 39.40
C SER A 452 9.60 -26.73 39.47
N ALA A 453 10.60 -26.24 38.73
CA ALA A 453 12.02 -26.46 38.99
C ALA A 453 12.88 -25.82 37.89
N SER A 454 13.46 -24.66 38.16
CA SER A 454 14.78 -24.23 37.67
C SER A 454 15.14 -22.90 38.33
N ILE A 455 15.35 -22.95 39.64
CA ILE A 455 16.24 -22.04 40.35
C ILE A 455 17.41 -22.96 40.74
N ASP A 456 18.54 -22.75 40.06
CA ASP A 456 19.91 -23.09 40.50
C ASP A 456 20.79 -23.32 39.26
N SER A 457 21.35 -22.23 38.75
CA SER A 457 22.68 -22.19 38.15
C SER A 457 22.88 -20.79 37.59
N PHE A 458 23.48 -19.90 38.38
CA PHE A 458 24.44 -18.87 37.97
C PHE A 458 24.84 -18.08 39.22
N GLY A 459 25.46 -18.80 40.15
CA GLY A 459 26.01 -18.26 41.38
C GLY A 459 27.37 -18.90 41.65
N SER A 460 28.36 -18.63 40.81
CA SER A 460 29.76 -18.84 41.16
C SER A 460 30.67 -18.03 40.24
N ARG A 461 31.64 -17.35 40.88
CA ARG A 461 32.66 -16.42 40.34
C ARG A 461 32.16 -14.99 40.17
N VAL A 462 32.21 -14.21 41.25
CA VAL A 462 33.34 -13.30 41.58
C VAL A 462 33.11 -12.78 43.00
N ALA A 463 33.81 -13.38 43.96
CA ALA A 463 34.02 -12.81 45.28
C ALA A 463 35.42 -13.25 45.73
N GLU A 464 36.42 -12.43 45.43
CA GLU A 464 37.68 -12.43 46.15
C GLU A 464 38.22 -10.99 46.15
N ALA A 465 38.76 -10.60 47.30
CA ALA A 465 39.29 -9.28 47.65
C ALA A 465 38.27 -8.19 48.05
N ALA A 466 37.88 -8.19 49.33
CA ALA A 466 38.30 -7.15 50.27
C ALA A 466 37.44 -7.19 51.54
N ALA A 467 37.79 -8.08 52.46
CA ALA A 467 37.63 -7.82 53.88
C ALA A 467 38.99 -7.37 54.39
N LEU A 468 39.06 -6.22 55.08
CA LEU A 468 39.88 -5.98 56.27
C LEU A 468 39.63 -4.53 56.78
N ASP A 469 39.36 -4.46 58.09
CA ASP A 469 39.42 -3.32 59.02
C ASP A 469 38.60 -2.05 58.75
N GLY A 470 37.98 -1.42 59.75
CA GLY A 470 38.07 -1.59 61.20
C GLY A 470 37.28 -0.47 61.90
N ALA A 471 36.93 -0.75 63.14
CA ALA A 471 35.94 -0.12 64.03
C ALA A 471 36.15 1.36 64.45
N GLY A 472 35.07 1.94 65.00
CA GLY A 472 35.07 3.02 66.01
C GLY A 472 34.17 4.21 65.64
N ALA A 473 32.94 4.39 66.14
CA ALA A 473 32.45 4.66 67.50
C ALA A 473 31.96 6.13 67.65
N HIS A 474 30.67 6.27 68.01
CA HIS A 474 29.95 7.35 68.73
C HIS A 474 30.22 8.84 68.45
N ASP A 475 29.17 9.63 68.18
CA ASP A 475 28.47 10.43 69.21
C ASP A 475 27.19 11.11 68.67
N GLU A 476 26.26 11.42 69.57
CA GLU A 476 24.92 11.97 69.35
C GLU A 476 24.86 13.52 69.24
N THR A 477 23.67 14.02 68.84
CA THR A 477 23.12 15.38 68.99
C THR A 477 23.71 16.44 68.04
N GLU A 478 22.97 17.36 67.41
CA GLU A 478 21.79 18.11 67.87
C GLU A 478 21.12 18.82 66.66
N LYS A 479 19.82 19.09 66.77
CA LYS A 479 19.02 19.88 65.80
C LYS A 479 19.39 21.37 65.88
N SER A 480 19.63 22.04 64.75
CA SER A 480 19.14 23.42 64.59
C SER A 480 19.03 23.91 63.15
N SER A 481 17.86 24.47 62.89
CA SER A 481 17.46 25.31 61.78
C SER A 481 18.40 26.49 61.49
N ARG A 482 18.70 26.77 60.21
CA ARG A 482 18.56 28.12 59.62
C ARG A 482 18.94 28.20 58.13
N ARG A 483 17.98 28.74 57.37
CA ARG A 483 18.07 29.67 56.23
C ARG A 483 19.07 29.40 55.09
N LYS A 484 18.50 29.09 53.92
CA LYS A 484 19.03 29.39 52.58
C LYS A 484 19.45 30.86 52.45
N PRO A 485 20.52 31.15 51.67
CA PRO A 485 20.53 32.28 50.76
C PRO A 485 20.59 31.82 49.29
N ARG A 486 19.91 32.59 48.44
CA ARG A 486 19.92 32.52 46.97
C ARG A 486 21.27 32.98 46.40
N PRO A 487 21.63 32.56 45.18
CA PRO A 487 22.92 32.87 44.58
C PRO A 487 22.97 34.33 44.10
N ARG A 488 24.09 35.01 44.34
CA ARG A 488 24.41 36.30 43.73
C ARG A 488 25.63 36.14 42.84
N GLY A 489 25.45 36.52 41.58
CA GLY A 489 26.47 37.16 40.74
C GLY A 489 27.70 36.33 40.40
N ALA A 490 27.63 35.64 39.26
CA ALA A 490 28.82 35.37 38.47
C ALA A 490 29.35 36.73 37.96
N SER A 491 30.51 37.17 38.45
CA SER A 491 31.31 38.20 37.80
C SER A 491 32.76 37.74 37.70
N SER A 492 33.19 37.52 36.45
CA SER A 492 34.56 37.68 35.95
C SER A 492 35.69 37.09 36.80
N VAL A 493 36.08 35.85 36.51
CA VAL A 493 37.48 35.44 36.68
C VAL A 493 38.23 35.88 35.42
N ALA A 494 38.76 37.10 35.49
CA ALA A 494 39.79 37.56 34.58
C ALA A 494 41.09 36.79 34.86
N ALA A 495 41.79 36.48 33.77
CA ALA A 495 43.12 35.91 33.65
C ALA A 495 43.99 35.96 34.92
N ALA A 496 44.31 34.79 35.46
CA ALA A 496 45.42 34.62 36.39
C ALA A 496 46.73 34.87 35.63
N ALA A 497 47.29 36.06 35.83
CA ALA A 497 48.65 36.39 35.44
C ALA A 497 49.61 35.44 36.17
N ALA A 498 50.54 34.87 35.40
CA ALA A 498 51.68 34.12 35.89
C ALA A 498 52.42 34.86 37.01
N PRO A 499 53.01 34.16 37.99
CA PRO A 499 53.85 34.81 38.98
C PRO A 499 55.03 35.45 38.25
N ALA A 500 55.15 36.77 38.41
CA ALA A 500 56.26 37.53 37.89
C ALA A 500 57.56 36.88 38.32
N THR A 501 58.36 36.52 37.32
CA THR A 501 59.78 36.24 37.43
C THR A 501 60.43 37.30 38.31
N LEU A 502 60.96 36.87 39.46
CA LEU A 502 61.95 37.62 40.22
C LEU A 502 63.12 37.87 39.26
N LYS A 503 63.12 39.05 38.65
CA LYS A 503 64.28 39.59 37.96
C LYS A 503 65.40 39.65 38.99
N HIS A 504 66.43 38.85 38.78
CA HIS A 504 67.76 39.16 39.27
C HIS A 504 68.15 40.52 38.67
N GLN A 505 67.88 41.58 39.43
CA GLN A 505 68.56 42.84 39.27
C GLN A 505 69.86 42.71 40.06
N GLU A 506 70.92 42.38 39.32
CA GLU A 506 72.28 42.74 39.68
C GLU A 506 72.29 44.24 39.97
N THR A 507 72.15 44.58 41.24
CA THR A 507 72.60 45.87 41.75
C THR A 507 73.91 45.57 42.44
N THR A 508 74.97 45.91 41.73
CA THR A 508 76.31 46.15 42.24
C THR A 508 76.20 47.09 43.44
N GLY A 509 76.14 46.48 44.62
CA GLY A 509 76.08 47.13 45.92
C GLY A 509 76.98 46.33 46.84
N ASP A 510 78.24 46.69 46.80
CA ASP A 510 79.33 46.26 47.68
C ASP A 510 78.83 45.93 49.10
N SER A 511 78.80 44.63 49.42
CA SER A 511 78.84 44.16 50.80
C SER A 511 79.63 42.87 50.81
N SER A 512 80.94 43.03 50.76
CA SER A 512 81.84 42.15 51.50
C SER A 512 81.20 41.86 52.85
N ALA A 513 80.68 40.63 53.01
CA ALA A 513 80.43 40.08 54.32
C ALA A 513 81.81 39.91 54.97
N GLU A 514 82.34 41.01 55.50
CA GLU A 514 83.46 41.01 56.42
C GLU A 514 83.10 40.03 57.54
N SER A 515 83.96 39.03 57.73
CA SER A 515 84.10 38.37 59.02
C SER A 515 84.15 39.46 60.09
N PRO A 516 83.50 39.30 61.26
CA PRO A 516 83.53 40.30 62.31
C PRO A 516 84.87 40.26 63.05
N ASP A 517 85.98 40.33 62.32
CA ASP A 517 87.33 40.42 62.83
C ASP A 517 87.68 41.90 62.98
N GLY A 518 87.14 42.53 64.03
CA GLY A 518 87.43 43.94 64.36
C GLY A 518 86.36 44.65 65.18
N LEU A 519 85.18 44.07 65.33
CA LEU A 519 84.12 44.60 66.17
C LEU A 519 84.29 44.07 67.61
N GLY A 520 84.37 44.97 68.59
CA GLY A 520 84.38 44.58 70.01
C GLY A 520 83.19 43.66 70.33
N LEU A 521 83.37 42.69 71.23
CA LEU A 521 82.41 41.60 71.51
C LEU A 521 80.94 42.07 71.56
N GLU A 522 80.69 43.24 72.13
CA GLU A 522 79.34 43.78 72.30
C GLU A 522 78.64 44.16 70.97
N ALA A 523 79.39 44.67 69.99
CA ALA A 523 78.84 45.04 68.69
C ALA A 523 78.53 43.80 67.84
N THR A 524 79.40 42.79 67.88
CA THR A 524 79.17 41.49 67.21
C THR A 524 77.96 40.76 67.80
N VAL A 525 77.79 40.79 69.12
CA VAL A 525 76.61 40.23 69.80
C VAL A 525 75.33 40.97 69.41
N ARG A 526 75.36 42.30 69.28
CA ARG A 526 74.18 43.07 68.80
C ARG A 526 73.82 42.75 67.36
N TYR A 527 74.81 42.65 66.47
CA TYR A 527 74.59 42.29 65.07
C TYR A 527 74.02 40.87 64.92
N GLN A 528 74.59 39.89 65.61
CA GLN A 528 74.07 38.52 65.60
C GLN A 528 72.65 38.43 66.20
N LYS A 529 72.35 39.18 67.26
CA LYS A 529 70.98 39.28 67.81
C LYS A 529 69.99 39.91 66.84
N ALA A 530 70.41 40.94 66.10
CA ALA A 530 69.57 41.56 65.08
C ALA A 530 69.30 40.59 63.92
N ARG A 531 70.33 39.88 63.44
CA ARG A 531 70.20 38.84 62.40
C ARG A 531 69.31 37.69 62.86
N LEU A 532 69.43 37.24 64.11
CA LEU A 532 68.55 36.22 64.68
C LEU A 532 67.10 36.68 64.72
N ARG A 533 66.82 37.94 65.04
CA ARG A 533 65.44 38.48 64.98
C ARG A 533 64.89 38.50 63.56
N VAL A 534 65.67 38.96 62.58
CA VAL A 534 65.23 38.97 61.18
C VAL A 534 64.94 37.55 60.68
N LEU A 535 65.81 36.58 61.00
CA LEU A 535 65.57 35.17 60.66
C LEU A 535 64.36 34.60 61.40
N GLN A 536 64.11 35.01 62.65
CA GLN A 536 62.92 34.61 63.40
C GLN A 536 61.64 35.14 62.73
N ASP A 537 61.64 36.41 62.31
CA ASP A 537 60.51 37.04 61.63
C ASP A 537 60.26 36.40 60.24
N GLU A 538 61.32 36.02 59.51
CA GLU A 538 61.24 35.26 58.25
C GLU A 538 60.65 33.86 58.46
N VAL A 539 61.04 33.17 59.54
CA VAL A 539 60.47 31.85 59.89
C VAL A 539 59.00 31.99 60.30
N ASP A 540 58.64 33.02 61.04
CA ASP A 540 57.27 33.25 61.49
C ASP A 540 56.34 33.62 60.33
N THR A 541 56.82 34.44 59.38
CA THR A 541 56.09 34.74 58.13
C THR A 541 55.95 33.52 57.23
N ALA A 542 57.01 32.71 57.06
CA ALA A 542 56.91 31.45 56.32
C ALA A 542 55.93 30.46 56.97
N ASN A 543 55.94 30.36 58.31
CA ASN A 543 54.99 29.54 59.06
C ASN A 543 53.54 30.04 58.94
N PHE A 544 53.33 31.35 58.87
CA PHE A 544 52.02 31.94 58.63
C PHE A 544 51.49 31.56 57.24
N HIS A 545 52.29 31.75 56.19
CA HIS A 545 51.91 31.36 54.82
C HIS A 545 51.66 29.85 54.69
N ALA A 546 52.48 29.01 55.35
CA ALA A 546 52.26 27.57 55.35
C ALA A 546 50.92 27.18 55.99
N LYS A 547 50.54 27.82 57.11
CA LYS A 547 49.24 27.61 57.76
C LYS A 547 48.07 28.06 56.88
N GLU A 548 48.21 29.18 56.20
CA GLU A 548 47.20 29.69 55.27
C GLU A 548 47.00 28.74 54.09
N LEU A 549 48.09 28.27 53.47
CA LEU A 549 48.04 27.30 52.37
C LEU A 549 47.38 25.98 52.81
N VAL A 550 47.71 25.48 54.00
CA VAL A 550 47.07 24.28 54.58
C VAL A 550 45.57 24.49 54.80
N GLY A 551 45.15 25.70 55.20
CA GLY A 551 43.74 26.06 55.32
C GLY A 551 43.00 26.01 53.97
N VAL A 552 43.60 26.59 52.93
CA VAL A 552 43.05 26.58 51.56
C VAL A 552 42.94 25.15 51.02
N LEU A 553 43.98 24.35 51.17
CA LEU A 553 43.98 22.95 50.71
C LEU A 553 42.95 22.09 51.43
N LYS A 554 42.74 22.31 52.74
CA LYS A 554 41.67 21.62 53.49
C LYS A 554 40.28 21.98 52.98
N ALA A 555 40.02 23.26 52.71
CA ALA A 555 38.74 23.71 52.17
C ALA A 555 38.46 23.08 50.79
N GLN A 556 39.46 23.04 49.91
CA GLN A 556 39.35 22.39 48.59
C GLN A 556 39.10 20.88 48.71
N LEU A 557 39.76 20.21 49.67
CA LEU A 557 39.56 18.79 49.92
C LEU A 557 38.13 18.48 50.37
N ASP A 558 37.57 19.32 51.24
CA ASP A 558 36.20 19.14 51.74
C ASP A 558 35.15 19.43 50.65
N GLU A 559 35.41 20.40 49.76
CA GLU A 559 34.59 20.66 48.57
C GLU A 559 34.59 19.46 47.61
N LEU A 560 35.76 18.91 47.27
CA LEU A 560 35.87 17.72 46.43
C LEU A 560 35.21 16.48 47.06
N ARG A 561 35.28 16.34 48.39
CA ARG A 561 34.57 15.29 49.13
C ARG A 561 33.05 15.44 49.03
N ALA A 562 32.54 16.66 49.09
CA ALA A 562 31.11 16.92 48.91
C ALA A 562 30.66 16.59 47.48
N GLU A 563 31.44 16.99 46.48
CA GLU A 563 31.16 16.70 45.06
C GLU A 563 31.17 15.20 44.75
N THR A 564 32.18 14.47 45.24
CA THR A 564 32.26 13.02 45.08
C THR A 564 31.08 12.31 45.74
N GLY A 565 30.61 12.79 46.90
CA GLY A 565 29.39 12.27 47.54
C GLY A 565 28.12 12.51 46.72
N VAL A 566 28.00 13.66 46.06
CA VAL A 566 26.88 13.95 45.14
C VAL A 566 26.95 13.08 43.89
N LEU A 567 28.14 12.91 43.30
CA LEU A 567 28.35 12.07 42.13
C LEU A 567 28.05 10.60 42.44
N ALA A 568 28.47 10.08 43.60
CA ALA A 568 28.15 8.71 44.02
C ALA A 568 26.63 8.48 44.10
N LYS A 569 25.88 9.42 44.66
CA LYS A 569 24.40 9.36 44.70
C LYS A 569 23.77 9.38 43.30
N LYS A 570 24.30 10.21 42.39
CA LYS A 570 23.83 10.24 41.00
C LYS A 570 24.11 8.92 40.28
N CYS A 571 25.31 8.37 40.42
CA CYS A 571 25.67 7.05 39.86
C CYS A 571 24.74 5.94 40.38
N GLN A 572 24.42 5.95 41.68
CA GLN A 572 23.49 4.98 42.26
C GLN A 572 22.08 5.12 41.68
N GLN A 573 21.58 6.35 41.51
CA GLN A 573 20.28 6.61 40.89
C GLN A 573 20.23 6.17 39.42
N THR A 574 21.29 6.45 38.65
CA THR A 574 21.37 6.01 37.24
C THR A 574 21.46 4.50 37.12
N GLN A 575 22.15 3.83 38.04
CA GLN A 575 22.24 2.37 38.06
C GLN A 575 20.86 1.74 38.31
N GLN A 576 20.10 2.27 39.28
CA GLN A 576 18.73 1.81 39.55
C GLN A 576 17.78 1.99 38.35
N LEU A 577 17.93 3.09 37.60
CA LEU A 577 17.15 3.31 36.38
C LEU A 577 17.55 2.34 35.26
N LEU A 578 18.84 2.05 35.12
CA LEU A 578 19.34 1.10 34.14
C LEU A 578 18.82 -0.32 34.42
N ASP A 579 18.80 -0.73 35.69
CA ASP A 579 18.33 -2.05 36.08
C ASP A 579 16.81 -2.19 35.84
N LYS A 580 16.02 -1.15 36.15
CA LYS A 580 14.59 -1.11 35.77
C LYS A 580 14.37 -1.20 34.25
N GLN A 581 15.21 -0.52 33.47
CA GLN A 581 15.11 -0.56 32.01
C GLN A 581 15.44 -1.96 31.46
N ARG A 582 16.42 -2.66 32.07
CA ARG A 582 16.76 -4.04 31.73
C ARG A 582 15.61 -5.01 32.03
N GLU A 583 14.96 -4.87 33.18
CA GLU A 583 13.79 -5.67 33.54
C GLU A 583 12.62 -5.48 32.55
N LEU A 584 12.34 -4.23 32.17
CA LEU A 584 11.34 -3.90 31.15
C LEU A 584 11.69 -4.52 29.79
N SER A 585 12.94 -4.44 29.36
CA SER A 585 13.42 -5.05 28.11
C SER A 585 13.24 -6.58 28.12
N ALA A 586 13.64 -7.24 29.21
CA ALA A 586 13.50 -8.68 29.36
C ALA A 586 12.02 -9.13 29.33
N ALA A 587 11.12 -8.37 29.96
CA ALA A 587 9.69 -8.63 29.92
C ALA A 587 9.10 -8.45 28.50
N GLN A 588 9.57 -7.45 27.76
CA GLN A 588 9.18 -7.23 26.36
C GLN A 588 9.67 -8.36 25.45
N GLU A 589 10.92 -8.80 25.60
CA GLU A 589 11.47 -9.93 24.85
C GLU A 589 10.71 -11.23 25.12
N ALA A 590 10.35 -11.50 26.38
CA ALA A 590 9.54 -12.66 26.73
C ALA A 590 8.16 -12.61 26.04
N LYS A 591 7.50 -11.44 26.03
CA LYS A 591 6.23 -11.25 25.33
C LYS A 591 6.37 -11.41 23.82
N GLN A 592 7.45 -10.90 23.23
CA GLN A 592 7.74 -11.04 21.81
C GLN A 592 7.89 -12.52 21.43
N ARG A 593 8.65 -13.32 22.19
CA ARG A 593 8.80 -14.77 21.95
C ARG A 593 7.47 -15.51 21.98
N VAL A 594 6.57 -15.16 22.90
CA VAL A 594 5.23 -15.75 22.96
C VAL A 594 4.40 -15.42 21.71
N LEU A 595 4.44 -14.17 21.26
CA LEU A 595 3.72 -13.74 20.05
C LEU A 595 4.30 -14.38 18.79
N GLU A 596 5.61 -14.51 18.69
CA GLU A 596 6.28 -15.22 17.57
C GLU A 596 5.87 -16.69 17.52
N ALA A 597 5.79 -17.38 18.67
CA ALA A 597 5.30 -18.75 18.74
C ALA A 597 3.82 -18.87 18.33
N GLN A 598 2.98 -17.91 18.73
CA GLN A 598 1.57 -17.87 18.31
C GLN A 598 1.42 -17.61 16.81
N LEU A 599 2.24 -16.72 16.24
CA LEU A 599 2.25 -16.44 14.80
C LEU A 599 2.66 -17.68 14.01
N ALA A 600 3.72 -18.38 14.43
CA ALA A 600 4.17 -19.61 13.79
C ALA A 600 3.08 -20.71 13.84
N ALA A 601 2.39 -20.84 14.97
CA ALA A 601 1.27 -21.77 15.10
C ALA A 601 0.08 -21.40 14.21
N ALA A 602 -0.23 -20.11 14.07
CA ALA A 602 -1.30 -19.63 13.18
C ALA A 602 -0.96 -19.86 11.70
N GLN A 603 0.28 -19.61 11.30
CA GLN A 603 0.78 -19.87 9.94
C GLN A 603 0.68 -21.36 9.59
N ALA A 604 1.09 -22.25 10.49
CA ALA A 604 0.97 -23.69 10.28
C ALA A 604 -0.49 -24.14 10.07
N ARG A 605 -1.45 -23.56 10.81
CA ARG A 605 -2.88 -23.82 10.61
C ARG A 605 -3.38 -23.29 9.26
N ALA A 606 -2.95 -22.10 8.85
CA ALA A 606 -3.31 -21.53 7.56
C ALA A 606 -2.82 -22.41 6.40
N ASP A 607 -1.59 -22.91 6.48
CA ASP A 607 -1.02 -23.82 5.48
C ASP A 607 -1.79 -25.15 5.40
N GLU A 608 -2.24 -25.68 6.55
CA GLU A 608 -3.07 -26.88 6.60
C GLU A 608 -4.44 -26.65 5.94
N VAL A 609 -5.09 -25.54 6.25
CA VAL A 609 -6.36 -25.13 5.60
C VAL A 609 -6.15 -25.00 4.10
N GLN A 610 -5.09 -24.33 3.65
CA GLN A 610 -4.82 -24.17 2.22
C GLN A 610 -4.57 -25.51 1.50
N ARG A 611 -3.91 -26.47 2.15
CA ARG A 611 -3.73 -27.84 1.61
C ARG A 611 -5.05 -28.58 1.47
N THR A 612 -5.92 -28.49 2.48
CA THR A 612 -7.24 -29.13 2.44
C THR A 612 -8.14 -28.49 1.37
N GLU A 613 -8.11 -27.16 1.21
CA GLU A 613 -8.81 -26.47 0.12
C GLU A 613 -8.32 -26.91 -1.27
N LYS A 614 -6.99 -27.03 -1.47
CA LYS A 614 -6.43 -27.52 -2.74
C LYS A 614 -6.90 -28.94 -3.05
N GLN A 615 -6.92 -29.82 -2.05
CA GLN A 615 -7.44 -31.19 -2.21
C GLN A 615 -8.94 -31.20 -2.53
N ALA A 616 -9.74 -30.38 -1.84
CA ALA A 616 -11.16 -30.24 -2.10
C ALA A 616 -11.43 -29.70 -3.51
N ALA A 617 -10.69 -28.68 -3.95
CA ALA A 617 -10.78 -28.11 -5.30
C ALA A 617 -10.41 -29.14 -6.38
N GLN A 618 -9.39 -29.98 -6.14
CA GLN A 618 -9.02 -31.05 -7.06
C GLN A 618 -10.11 -32.13 -7.14
N GLN A 619 -10.71 -32.50 -6.00
CA GLN A 619 -11.85 -33.42 -5.98
C GLN A 619 -13.07 -32.83 -6.69
N PHE A 620 -13.34 -31.54 -6.51
CA PHE A 620 -14.42 -30.82 -7.19
C PHE A 620 -14.22 -30.85 -8.70
N ARG A 621 -13.02 -30.49 -9.21
CA ARG A 621 -12.71 -30.57 -10.65
C ARG A 621 -12.90 -31.98 -11.21
N SER A 622 -12.50 -33.01 -10.46
CA SER A 622 -12.72 -34.41 -10.87
C SER A 622 -14.21 -34.79 -10.95
N LYS A 623 -15.03 -34.29 -10.02
CA LYS A 623 -16.49 -34.49 -10.06
C LYS A 623 -17.12 -33.72 -11.21
N ASP A 624 -16.67 -32.50 -11.47
CA ASP A 624 -17.18 -31.62 -12.51
C ASP A 624 -16.93 -32.18 -13.92
N VAL A 625 -15.73 -32.74 -14.17
CA VAL A 625 -15.43 -33.47 -15.42
C VAL A 625 -16.35 -34.68 -15.60
N ARG A 626 -16.62 -35.44 -14.53
CA ARG A 626 -17.54 -36.59 -14.57
C ARG A 626 -18.98 -36.15 -14.84
N LEU A 627 -19.42 -35.05 -14.24
CA LEU A 627 -20.74 -34.48 -14.45
C LEU A 627 -20.91 -34.03 -15.90
N ASN A 628 -19.96 -33.27 -16.44
CA ASN A 628 -20.00 -32.81 -17.83
C ASN A 628 -20.04 -33.97 -18.82
N ARG A 629 -19.25 -35.03 -18.58
CA ARG A 629 -19.31 -36.24 -19.41
C ARG A 629 -20.68 -36.94 -19.34
N ALA A 630 -21.27 -37.02 -18.15
CA ALA A 630 -22.61 -37.60 -17.99
C ALA A 630 -23.68 -36.75 -18.69
N LEU A 631 -23.56 -35.42 -18.65
CA LEU A 631 -24.45 -34.50 -19.37
C LEU A 631 -24.33 -34.67 -20.89
N GLU A 632 -23.12 -34.80 -21.43
CA GLU A 632 -22.91 -35.08 -22.86
C GLU A 632 -23.52 -36.43 -23.29
N GLU A 633 -23.39 -37.47 -22.45
CA GLU A 633 -24.03 -38.77 -22.72
C GLU A 633 -25.57 -38.65 -22.69
N LEU A 634 -26.11 -37.86 -21.77
CA LEU A 634 -27.55 -37.61 -21.66
C LEU A 634 -28.09 -36.84 -22.88
N GLU A 635 -27.35 -35.84 -23.37
CA GLU A 635 -27.68 -35.13 -24.61
C GLU A 635 -27.65 -36.04 -25.83
N LYS A 636 -26.66 -36.93 -25.94
CA LYS A 636 -26.59 -37.94 -27.02
C LYS A 636 -27.79 -38.87 -27.00
N VAL A 637 -28.14 -39.42 -25.84
CA VAL A 637 -29.31 -40.31 -25.69
C VAL A 637 -30.60 -39.54 -26.01
N LYS A 638 -30.72 -38.28 -25.60
CA LYS A 638 -31.87 -37.44 -25.93
C LYS A 638 -32.00 -37.18 -27.43
N SER A 639 -30.89 -36.93 -28.13
CA SER A 639 -30.87 -36.79 -29.59
C SER A 639 -31.30 -38.09 -30.27
N GLN A 640 -30.75 -39.23 -29.85
CA GLN A 640 -31.11 -40.55 -30.40
C GLN A 640 -32.61 -40.84 -30.21
N LEU A 641 -33.15 -40.53 -29.02
CA LEU A 641 -34.58 -40.68 -28.74
C LEU A 641 -35.45 -39.78 -29.65
N GLN A 642 -35.01 -38.56 -29.94
CA GLN A 642 -35.72 -37.66 -30.85
C GLN A 642 -35.69 -38.17 -32.30
N ASP A 643 -34.57 -38.73 -32.74
CA ASP A 643 -34.43 -39.30 -34.08
C ASP A 643 -35.29 -40.57 -34.22
N GLU A 644 -35.32 -41.44 -33.22
CA GLU A 644 -36.21 -42.62 -33.20
C GLU A 644 -37.69 -42.22 -33.18
N ARG A 645 -38.06 -41.16 -32.45
CA ARG A 645 -39.44 -40.62 -32.50
C ARG A 645 -39.79 -40.12 -33.89
N ARG A 646 -38.90 -39.35 -34.52
CA ARG A 646 -39.11 -38.87 -35.90
C ARG A 646 -39.24 -40.02 -36.89
N ALA A 647 -38.42 -41.06 -36.75
CA ALA A 647 -38.51 -42.26 -37.57
C ALA A 647 -39.86 -42.98 -37.38
N ARG A 648 -40.32 -43.15 -36.13
CA ARG A 648 -41.65 -43.72 -35.85
C ARG A 648 -42.80 -42.88 -36.41
N ASP A 649 -42.71 -41.56 -36.32
CA ASP A 649 -43.73 -40.66 -36.87
C ASP A 649 -43.77 -40.75 -38.41
N GLN A 650 -42.61 -40.90 -39.06
CA GLN A 650 -42.51 -41.14 -40.51
C GLN A 650 -43.08 -42.51 -40.91
N ASP A 651 -42.76 -43.58 -40.17
CA ASP A 651 -43.31 -44.91 -40.40
C ASP A 651 -44.84 -44.93 -40.21
N ALA A 652 -45.35 -44.22 -39.20
CA ALA A 652 -46.79 -44.08 -38.98
C ALA A 652 -47.48 -43.30 -40.10
N ALA A 653 -46.85 -42.23 -40.61
CA ALA A 653 -47.36 -41.48 -41.76
C ALA A 653 -47.39 -42.35 -43.03
N ALA A 654 -46.31 -43.09 -43.31
CA ALA A 654 -46.23 -44.01 -44.44
C ALA A 654 -47.28 -45.12 -44.36
N ALA A 655 -47.53 -45.68 -43.17
CA ALA A 655 -48.58 -46.67 -42.95
C ALA A 655 -49.98 -46.09 -43.25
N GLY A 656 -50.23 -44.83 -42.86
CA GLY A 656 -51.48 -44.12 -43.15
C GLY A 656 -51.71 -43.91 -44.65
N GLU A 657 -50.68 -43.48 -45.38
CA GLU A 657 -50.74 -43.35 -46.85
C GLU A 657 -51.01 -44.69 -47.55
N LEU A 658 -50.37 -45.76 -47.07
CA LEU A 658 -50.54 -47.10 -47.62
C LEU A 658 -51.96 -47.63 -47.39
N GLU A 659 -52.56 -47.34 -46.24
CA GLU A 659 -53.96 -47.66 -45.95
C GLU A 659 -54.92 -46.85 -46.83
N GLN A 660 -54.64 -45.56 -47.07
CA GLN A 660 -55.43 -44.72 -47.97
C GLN A 660 -55.38 -45.24 -49.40
N LEU A 661 -54.18 -45.54 -49.92
CA LEU A 661 -53.99 -46.13 -51.25
C LEU A 661 -54.72 -47.48 -51.37
N ALA A 662 -54.69 -48.32 -50.33
CA ALA A 662 -55.42 -49.59 -50.34
C ALA A 662 -56.95 -49.39 -50.44
N ARG A 663 -57.50 -48.39 -49.73
CA ARG A 663 -58.93 -48.03 -49.83
C ARG A 663 -59.30 -47.53 -51.23
N GLU A 664 -58.47 -46.67 -51.82
CA GLU A 664 -58.66 -46.19 -53.18
C GLU A 664 -58.60 -47.31 -54.20
N ASN A 665 -57.62 -48.21 -54.08
CA ASN A 665 -57.47 -49.35 -54.97
C ASN A 665 -58.69 -50.29 -54.91
N LYS A 666 -59.22 -50.54 -53.70
CA LYS A 666 -60.47 -51.29 -53.51
C LYS A 666 -61.68 -50.60 -54.17
N ARG A 667 -61.76 -49.27 -54.10
CA ARG A 667 -62.81 -48.48 -54.78
C ARG A 667 -62.69 -48.56 -56.30
N LEU A 668 -61.47 -48.45 -56.82
CA LEU A 668 -61.19 -48.58 -58.25
C LEU A 668 -61.51 -49.96 -58.79
N GLU A 669 -61.18 -51.04 -58.06
CA GLU A 669 -61.57 -52.41 -58.44
C GLU A 669 -63.10 -52.58 -58.44
N LYS A 670 -63.82 -51.96 -57.50
CA LYS A 670 -65.29 -51.95 -57.52
C LYS A 670 -65.83 -51.25 -58.77
N HIS A 671 -65.35 -50.05 -59.09
CA HIS A 671 -65.76 -49.32 -60.30
C HIS A 671 -65.43 -50.11 -61.57
N LYS A 672 -64.25 -50.75 -61.65
CA LYS A 672 -63.87 -51.64 -62.75
C LYS A 672 -64.83 -52.80 -62.89
N GLY A 673 -65.24 -53.43 -61.79
CA GLY A 673 -66.25 -54.48 -61.79
C GLY A 673 -67.60 -54.01 -62.32
N GLU A 674 -68.07 -52.84 -61.88
CA GLU A 674 -69.30 -52.21 -62.37
C GLU A 674 -69.24 -51.90 -63.87
N LEU A 675 -68.11 -51.36 -64.34
CA LEU A 675 -67.86 -51.10 -65.76
C LEU A 675 -67.92 -52.37 -66.59
N LEU A 676 -67.28 -53.45 -66.13
CA LEU A 676 -67.29 -54.74 -66.80
C LEU A 676 -68.70 -55.32 -66.89
N VAL A 677 -69.52 -55.16 -65.86
CA VAL A 677 -70.93 -55.57 -65.89
C VAL A 677 -71.72 -54.72 -66.89
N ALA A 678 -71.50 -53.40 -66.92
CA ALA A 678 -72.13 -52.50 -67.89
C ALA A 678 -71.75 -52.87 -69.34
N PHE A 679 -70.47 -53.13 -69.61
CA PHE A 679 -69.99 -53.60 -70.92
C PHE A 679 -70.61 -54.94 -71.32
N LYS A 680 -70.70 -55.91 -70.39
CA LYS A 680 -71.39 -57.19 -70.67
C LYS A 680 -72.87 -56.98 -71.01
N LYS A 681 -73.56 -56.07 -70.33
CA LYS A 681 -74.96 -55.72 -70.63
C LYS A 681 -75.08 -55.04 -72.00
N GLN A 682 -74.19 -54.09 -72.33
CA GLN A 682 -74.14 -53.47 -73.65
C GLN A 682 -73.90 -54.49 -74.78
N MET A 683 -72.97 -55.44 -74.59
CA MET A 683 -72.73 -56.51 -75.56
C MET A 683 -73.99 -57.35 -75.80
N LYS A 684 -74.69 -57.76 -74.72
CA LYS A 684 -75.96 -58.49 -74.84
C LYS A 684 -77.04 -57.69 -75.56
N LEU A 685 -77.11 -56.37 -75.30
CA LEU A 685 -78.04 -55.48 -75.99
C LEU A 685 -77.70 -55.38 -77.48
N ILE A 686 -76.43 -55.23 -77.83
CA ILE A 686 -75.96 -55.24 -79.23
C ILE A 686 -76.36 -56.54 -79.93
N ASP A 687 -76.19 -57.69 -79.27
CA ASP A 687 -76.60 -58.98 -79.83
C ASP A 687 -78.12 -59.11 -80.03
N LEU A 688 -78.91 -58.56 -79.10
CA LEU A 688 -80.37 -58.54 -79.22
C LEU A 688 -80.82 -57.63 -80.37
N LEU A 689 -80.23 -56.42 -80.48
CA LEU A 689 -80.50 -55.48 -81.56
C LEU A 689 -80.10 -56.05 -82.93
N LYS A 690 -78.97 -56.76 -83.02
CA LYS A 690 -78.57 -57.50 -84.23
C LYS A 690 -79.61 -58.55 -84.62
N ARG A 691 -80.11 -59.33 -83.66
CA ARG A 691 -81.18 -60.32 -83.91
C ARG A 691 -82.49 -59.66 -84.33
N GLN A 692 -82.91 -58.58 -83.66
CA GLN A 692 -84.11 -57.84 -84.03
C GLN A 692 -84.00 -57.27 -85.45
N ARG A 693 -82.83 -56.75 -85.84
CA ARG A 693 -82.58 -56.32 -87.22
C ARG A 693 -82.75 -57.46 -88.22
N ILE A 694 -82.19 -58.63 -87.95
CA ILE A 694 -82.37 -59.82 -88.81
C ILE A 694 -83.85 -60.20 -88.91
N HIS A 695 -84.58 -60.22 -87.79
CA HIS A 695 -86.02 -60.50 -87.80
C HIS A 695 -86.82 -59.44 -88.58
N MET A 696 -86.48 -58.16 -88.46
CA MET A 696 -87.11 -57.09 -89.23
C MET A 696 -86.79 -57.19 -90.73
N GLU A 697 -85.56 -57.52 -91.10
CA GLU A 697 -85.16 -57.75 -92.49
C GLU A 697 -85.88 -58.99 -93.06
N ALA A 698 -86.02 -60.07 -92.28
CA ALA A 698 -86.79 -61.25 -92.67
C ALA A 698 -88.29 -60.96 -92.80
N ALA A 699 -88.88 -60.17 -91.87
CA ALA A 699 -90.27 -59.75 -91.96
C ALA A 699 -90.54 -58.85 -93.17
N LYS A 700 -89.61 -57.95 -93.52
CA LYS A 700 -89.67 -57.16 -94.76
C LYS A 700 -89.61 -58.04 -96.01
N MET A 701 -88.76 -59.08 -96.02
CA MET A 701 -88.77 -60.03 -97.14
C MET A 701 -90.08 -60.81 -97.22
N LEU A 702 -90.66 -61.21 -96.09
CA LEU A 702 -91.95 -61.92 -96.05
C LEU A 702 -93.12 -61.03 -96.52
N SER A 703 -93.19 -59.76 -96.09
CA SER A 703 -94.21 -58.83 -96.59
C SER A 703 -94.06 -58.55 -98.08
N PHE A 704 -92.81 -58.53 -98.58
CA PHE A 704 -92.53 -58.41 -100.01
C PHE A 704 -93.02 -59.64 -100.78
N THR A 705 -92.79 -60.86 -100.26
CA THR A 705 -93.34 -62.09 -100.86
C THR A 705 -94.86 -62.17 -100.78
N GLU A 706 -95.49 -61.61 -99.75
CA GLU A 706 -96.95 -61.59 -99.59
C GLU A 706 -97.60 -60.60 -100.58
N GLU A 707 -97.02 -59.41 -100.79
CA GLU A 707 -97.43 -58.48 -101.86
C GLU A 707 -97.21 -59.06 -103.26
N GLU A 708 -96.10 -59.78 -103.50
CA GLU A 708 -95.85 -60.48 -104.75
C GLU A 708 -96.84 -61.65 -104.96
N PHE A 709 -97.18 -62.39 -103.90
CA PHE A 709 -98.17 -63.46 -103.94
C PHE A 709 -99.60 -62.95 -104.16
N SER A 710 -100.00 -61.84 -103.50
CA SER A 710 -101.28 -61.16 -103.75
C SER A 710 -101.40 -60.63 -105.17
N LYS A 711 -100.33 -60.04 -105.73
CA LYS A 711 -100.30 -59.66 -107.16
C LYS A 711 -100.44 -60.84 -108.10
N THR A 712 -99.98 -62.03 -107.70
CA THR A 712 -100.10 -63.26 -108.51
C THR A 712 -101.52 -63.86 -108.43
N LEU A 713 -102.23 -63.68 -107.30
CA LEU A 713 -103.64 -64.06 -107.12
C LEU A 713 -104.64 -63.10 -107.79
N GLU A 714 -104.28 -61.82 -107.98
CA GLU A 714 -105.09 -60.87 -108.77
C GLU A 714 -104.94 -61.06 -110.30
N LEU A 715 -103.98 -61.87 -110.75
CA LEU A 715 -103.67 -62.15 -112.16
C LEU A 715 -104.08 -63.57 -112.62
N GLY A 716 -104.85 -64.31 -111.82
CA GLY A 716 -105.32 -65.67 -112.13
C GLY A 716 -106.81 -65.88 -111.90
#